data_AF-A0A928CR48-F1
#
_entry.id   AF-A0A928CR48-F1
#
_cell.length_a   1.000
_cell.length_b   1.000
_cell.length_c   1.000
_cell.angle_alpha   90.00
_cell.angle_beta   90.00
_cell.angle_gamma   90.00
#
_symmetry.space_group_name_H-M   'P 1'
#
loop_
_entity.id
_entity.type
_entity.pdbx_description
1 polymer ?
#
loop_
_entity_poly.entity_id
_entity_poly.type
_entity_poly.pdbx_seq_one_letter_code
_entity_poly.pdbx_strand_id
1 'polypeptide(L)'
;MKKMFIPALVFSAFHLFAGGELAINGNFQPNPRSKYSIPLSWHSQHTEYKKDIDKVKFTLSEPDAKGIHTLTIAVSPDYKKDVKSWKNFCFFTTNTKILQTVKGDEFMVSAEVAGKGKLRYGFLGYGTPGVTKMIEVTKNFQKHSFEWTTKNVKGDASGKAYYRLYFEFFPGSSIQIRDVKLLKKNAAGKEALRAGFRYYPVYKLPGNAADTIEKDLPNWANIPEGKGFLINKLDKFQDIDRQSSFKIAHRDGKLYVLIRCREPYMDQVAANQDFWRDGMEGKNDSVEFCISSARGINLAHSYNLINSIGVSKRNISNKKIPCAILRGKDYWMIRLCFDLDDLLINHEKIEFNKDYYFNVGRTNLTADKKNIFSSISREFGQTKAFQVLELLDKISTEKEKREAEEAFNGRYESFLSTECTRIAKSDSSFWKKTYSTYGRLDESRLQDALKLSREAATAKTAQEKEKIVSSFQKMDVLLRDAQKEFSLIVSHPDKVKNLFINGKKVPVAQKTLLSLKQGPNTLCAETAPGEKVSFMVEKHPETRTAWRTSKTAPANWKDLNFVDTKWPMAECDENGNIISQGYARQILVWENRHYGNWGPFTRTRKWNFVNDSLNTLKIQLDTPTPFPLDELVFALEVPSSFRTFQRDMSKKGTATSLRAMKVTKSAGSRKGFDRYEFLYQGKIKPIGQNPPAGSYIVFQADNSMKPGSEFEMIYSRSSGNLVELAQKMPCRILPPINGRIPKKIYIETWMYTHNLPGNYFKDVDIRELDMRERLAAGINMQGEEKYYPLYGKTSAKQVILTCYPIWGSGWSIKKHFYNYVKEHQEAQARFFGGTVKWGGKADPGSPRYKDYRETTQVCPTWATTTGKEDYIRMVAADIKEMRKKQPHAKIFFNNWEGWPSAEPLGYCFCDKCKEHFRKYASLPADLVLTDEVIKDRYWKKWYDFRVLLDGRTAGLVKKAANSQGMKYFLYHQYAYPEYWKAAAGNIDIPYHGCPGSSPADSRTQEIMDHVAKYMREYGYKFYMGQIFNPGWHWDFRVRSHSVNSHSGFFEPETTKTQIIRAVASNRGGISVWGSNFSGAFYYIGEATRALVTYEDIFTEGERKDALVKSKDIAYPNCLVIVRKNPAGKEERLVLLFNESEEAKTVEIENIALPKKYIAEIYEGKKGLKDANKLSLSIPSKDVLMLCIREK
;
A
#
# COMPACT_ATOMS: atom_id res chain seq x y z
N MET A 1 13.41 30.06 -33.08
CA MET A 1 13.27 29.92 -31.61
C MET A 1 13.53 28.48 -31.19
N LYS A 2 14.21 28.28 -30.06
CA LYS A 2 14.98 27.09 -29.64
C LYS A 2 14.10 25.91 -29.16
N LYS A 3 14.50 24.71 -29.63
CA LYS A 3 14.50 23.38 -28.97
C LYS A 3 13.20 22.89 -28.29
N MET A 4 12.40 22.10 -29.01
CA MET A 4 11.51 21.09 -28.41
C MET A 4 12.24 19.75 -28.29
N PHE A 5 12.52 19.34 -27.06
CA PHE A 5 12.96 17.99 -26.68
C PHE A 5 11.72 17.10 -26.56
N ILE A 6 11.68 15.99 -27.29
CA ILE A 6 10.70 14.91 -27.12
C ILE A 6 11.35 13.85 -26.22
N PRO A 7 10.85 13.54 -25.00
CA PRO A 7 11.38 12.45 -24.20
C PRO A 7 10.62 11.15 -24.52
N ALA A 8 11.28 10.24 -25.24
CA ALA A 8 10.89 8.84 -25.29
C ALA A 8 11.35 8.14 -23.99
N LEU A 9 10.44 7.98 -23.03
CA LEU A 9 10.64 7.20 -21.81
C LEU A 9 10.13 5.76 -22.05
N VAL A 10 11.07 4.84 -22.35
CA VAL A 10 10.86 3.38 -22.31
C VAL A 10 12.01 2.75 -21.52
N PHE A 11 11.62 1.88 -20.58
CA PHE A 11 12.39 0.93 -19.76
C PHE A 11 13.91 0.92 -19.99
N SER A 12 14.68 1.40 -18.99
CA SER A 12 16.13 1.32 -18.97
C SER A 12 16.58 0.42 -17.81
N ALA A 13 17.27 -0.68 -18.13
CA ALA A 13 17.90 -1.55 -17.15
C ALA A 13 19.27 -0.97 -16.71
N PHE A 14 19.39 -0.62 -15.43
CA PHE A 14 20.59 -0.09 -14.79
C PHE A 14 21.68 -1.19 -14.69
N HIS A 15 22.95 -0.88 -14.97
CA HIS A 15 24.08 -1.82 -14.87
C HIS A 15 25.27 -1.10 -14.23
N LEU A 16 25.46 -1.24 -12.92
CA LEU A 16 26.61 -0.68 -12.19
C LEU A 16 27.76 -1.70 -12.24
N PHE A 17 28.91 -1.33 -12.80
CA PHE A 17 30.10 -2.20 -12.91
C PHE A 17 31.34 -1.54 -12.31
N ALA A 18 32.14 -2.35 -11.63
CA ALA A 18 33.45 -2.01 -11.13
C ALA A 18 34.52 -2.59 -12.06
N GLY A 19 35.17 -1.74 -12.88
CA GLY A 19 36.45 -2.01 -13.58
C GLY A 19 36.60 -3.35 -14.30
N GLY A 20 36.55 -3.35 -15.63
CA GLY A 20 36.69 -4.56 -16.43
C GLY A 20 35.99 -4.46 -17.78
N GLU A 21 36.04 -5.55 -18.55
CA GLU A 21 35.28 -5.70 -19.78
C GLU A 21 33.78 -5.72 -19.46
N LEU A 22 33.08 -4.69 -19.89
CA LEU A 22 31.64 -4.57 -19.72
C LEU A 22 30.98 -5.48 -20.75
N ALA A 23 30.20 -6.45 -20.26
CA ALA A 23 29.35 -7.30 -21.09
C ALA A 23 28.24 -6.44 -21.76
N ILE A 24 28.62 -5.74 -22.81
CA ILE A 24 27.73 -5.48 -23.93
C ILE A 24 27.55 -6.82 -24.63
N ASN A 25 26.38 -7.08 -25.22
CA ASN A 25 26.12 -8.33 -25.92
C ASN A 25 26.91 -8.34 -27.25
N GLY A 26 28.24 -8.38 -27.12
CA GLY A 26 29.26 -8.10 -28.11
C GLY A 26 29.60 -9.27 -28.99
N ASN A 27 29.30 -10.45 -28.47
CA ASN A 27 29.18 -11.68 -29.20
C ASN A 27 27.73 -11.84 -29.68
N PHE A 28 27.34 -11.03 -30.66
CA PHE A 28 25.96 -10.86 -31.15
C PHE A 28 25.11 -12.13 -31.06
N GLN A 29 24.17 -12.17 -30.12
CA GLN A 29 23.33 -13.36 -29.94
C GLN A 29 22.11 -13.31 -30.87
N PRO A 30 21.69 -14.45 -31.43
CA PRO A 30 20.46 -14.52 -32.21
C PRO A 30 19.27 -14.06 -31.35
N ASN A 31 18.39 -13.25 -31.94
CA ASN A 31 17.21 -12.76 -31.26
C ASN A 31 16.00 -13.61 -31.66
N PRO A 32 15.53 -14.54 -30.81
CA PRO A 32 14.40 -15.40 -31.13
C PRO A 32 13.07 -14.62 -31.27
N ARG A 33 13.07 -13.31 -30.97
CA ARG A 33 11.90 -12.43 -31.05
C ARG A 33 11.93 -11.47 -32.25
N SER A 34 13.01 -11.41 -33.04
CA SER A 34 13.13 -10.48 -34.17
C SER A 34 13.02 -11.21 -35.51
N LYS A 35 12.03 -10.84 -36.33
CA LYS A 35 11.88 -11.34 -37.72
C LYS A 35 12.90 -10.74 -38.70
N TYR A 36 13.65 -9.72 -38.28
CA TYR A 36 14.57 -8.95 -39.13
C TYR A 36 16.05 -9.21 -38.79
N SER A 37 16.35 -10.31 -38.09
CA SER A 37 17.70 -10.75 -37.74
C SER A 37 18.56 -9.74 -36.95
N ILE A 38 17.94 -8.78 -36.26
CA ILE A 38 18.63 -7.87 -35.32
C ILE A 38 19.03 -8.67 -34.06
N PRO A 39 20.32 -8.67 -33.65
CA PRO A 39 20.78 -9.39 -32.46
C PRO A 39 20.08 -9.02 -31.16
N LEU A 40 20.05 -9.95 -30.22
CA LEU A 40 19.45 -9.78 -28.90
C LEU A 40 20.13 -8.59 -28.18
N SER A 41 19.37 -7.73 -27.51
CA SER A 41 19.87 -6.51 -26.84
C SER A 41 20.38 -5.39 -27.76
N TRP A 42 20.12 -5.46 -29.07
CA TRP A 42 20.36 -4.40 -30.05
C TRP A 42 19.05 -3.93 -30.71
N HIS A 43 19.01 -2.67 -31.11
CA HIS A 43 17.88 -1.98 -31.69
C HIS A 43 18.38 -1.13 -32.86
N SER A 44 17.58 -1.04 -33.93
CA SER A 44 17.81 -0.03 -34.95
C SER A 44 16.80 1.09 -34.77
N GLN A 45 17.19 2.33 -35.04
CA GLN A 45 16.29 3.49 -34.92
C GLN A 45 15.07 3.41 -35.87
N HIS A 46 15.05 2.43 -36.77
CA HIS A 46 14.23 2.38 -37.97
C HIS A 46 13.18 1.26 -37.94
N THR A 47 13.09 0.44 -36.88
CA THR A 47 12.02 -0.59 -36.79
C THR A 47 10.60 0.00 -36.67
N GLU A 48 10.47 1.30 -36.42
CA GLU A 48 9.17 1.99 -36.34
C GLU A 48 8.63 2.46 -37.72
N TYR A 49 9.46 2.46 -38.77
CA TYR A 49 9.07 2.88 -40.12
C TYR A 49 9.23 1.71 -41.12
N LYS A 50 8.13 0.98 -41.38
CA LYS A 50 8.11 -0.22 -42.24
C LYS A 50 8.68 -0.03 -43.65
N LYS A 51 8.72 1.20 -44.20
CA LYS A 51 9.00 1.45 -45.63
C LYS A 51 10.46 1.29 -46.07
N ASP A 52 11.43 1.33 -45.16
CA ASP A 52 12.87 1.30 -45.52
C ASP A 52 13.65 0.14 -44.91
N ILE A 53 13.01 -0.75 -44.14
CA ILE A 53 13.71 -1.88 -43.50
C ILE A 53 14.16 -2.93 -44.52
N ASP A 54 13.43 -3.08 -45.63
CA ASP A 54 13.78 -4.01 -46.72
C ASP A 54 15.05 -3.57 -47.47
N LYS A 55 15.48 -2.31 -47.29
CA LYS A 55 16.73 -1.75 -47.84
C LYS A 55 17.95 -2.00 -46.95
N VAL A 56 17.77 -2.68 -45.81
CA VAL A 56 18.84 -3.04 -44.88
C VAL A 56 18.78 -4.53 -44.56
N LYS A 57 19.82 -5.28 -44.92
CA LYS A 57 19.91 -6.72 -44.68
C LYS A 57 20.81 -7.02 -43.49
N PHE A 58 20.30 -7.80 -42.52
CA PHE A 58 21.06 -8.33 -41.39
C PHE A 58 21.31 -9.82 -41.60
N THR A 59 22.55 -10.25 -41.43
CA THR A 59 22.91 -11.67 -41.41
C THR A 59 23.80 -11.93 -40.20
N LEU A 60 23.45 -12.90 -39.37
CA LEU A 60 24.24 -13.31 -38.22
C LEU A 60 24.85 -14.69 -38.54
N SER A 61 26.16 -14.85 -38.37
CA SER A 61 26.82 -16.14 -38.54
C SER A 61 26.53 -17.08 -37.37
N GLU A 62 26.74 -18.38 -37.57
CA GLU A 62 27.02 -19.30 -36.46
C GLU A 62 28.27 -18.84 -35.68
N PRO A 63 28.40 -19.22 -34.40
CA PRO A 63 29.55 -18.84 -33.59
C PRO A 63 30.80 -19.56 -34.10
N ASP A 64 31.94 -18.87 -34.13
CA ASP A 64 33.23 -19.48 -34.48
C ASP A 64 33.76 -20.40 -33.36
N ALA A 65 34.97 -20.97 -33.54
CA ALA A 65 35.59 -21.85 -32.54
C ALA A 65 35.84 -21.20 -31.17
N LYS A 66 35.78 -19.86 -31.07
CA LYS A 66 35.86 -19.10 -29.81
C LYS A 66 34.47 -18.71 -29.29
N GLY A 67 33.41 -19.21 -29.93
CA GLY A 67 32.04 -18.91 -29.62
C GLY A 67 31.54 -17.60 -30.24
N ILE A 68 32.29 -16.91 -31.10
CA ILE A 68 32.00 -15.53 -31.53
C ILE A 68 31.14 -15.48 -32.80
N HIS A 69 30.00 -14.79 -32.76
CA HIS A 69 29.15 -14.50 -33.89
C HIS A 69 29.57 -13.24 -34.64
N THR A 70 29.45 -13.28 -35.96
CA THR A 70 29.66 -12.14 -36.86
C THR A 70 28.33 -11.59 -37.36
N LEU A 71 28.08 -10.31 -37.13
CA LEU A 71 26.93 -9.59 -37.66
C LEU A 71 27.32 -8.86 -38.96
N THR A 72 26.69 -9.23 -40.07
CA THR A 72 26.77 -8.50 -41.34
C THR A 72 25.57 -7.59 -41.51
N ILE A 73 25.83 -6.32 -41.82
CA ILE A 73 24.81 -5.31 -42.14
C ILE A 73 25.11 -4.75 -43.52
N ALA A 74 24.19 -4.96 -44.46
CA ALA A 74 24.24 -4.36 -45.79
C ALA A 74 23.15 -3.31 -45.96
N VAL A 75 23.53 -2.08 -46.32
CA VAL A 75 22.63 -0.95 -46.56
C VAL A 75 22.60 -0.66 -48.06
N SER A 76 21.42 -0.69 -48.65
CA SER A 76 21.25 -0.46 -50.08
C SER A 76 21.71 0.96 -50.50
N PRO A 77 22.28 1.14 -51.71
CA PRO A 77 22.66 2.47 -52.23
C PRO A 77 21.48 3.45 -52.34
N ASP A 78 20.25 2.95 -52.53
CA ASP A 78 19.03 3.75 -52.67
C ASP A 78 18.39 4.13 -51.31
N TYR A 79 19.06 3.84 -50.20
CA TYR A 79 18.63 4.24 -48.87
C TYR A 79 18.61 5.78 -48.74
N LYS A 80 17.44 6.38 -48.93
CA LYS A 80 17.17 7.82 -48.81
C LYS A 80 16.11 8.07 -47.74
N LYS A 81 16.38 8.94 -46.78
CA LYS A 81 15.45 9.26 -45.69
C LYS A 81 14.70 10.57 -45.94
N ASP A 82 13.39 10.56 -45.75
CA ASP A 82 12.50 11.75 -45.84
C ASP A 82 12.50 12.67 -44.59
N VAL A 83 13.45 12.50 -43.66
CA VAL A 83 13.46 13.27 -42.38
C VAL A 83 14.79 13.99 -42.16
N LYS A 84 14.72 15.32 -41.98
CA LYS A 84 15.83 16.31 -41.96
C LYS A 84 17.01 16.07 -40.98
N SER A 85 17.00 15.06 -40.10
CA SER A 85 17.99 14.97 -39.00
C SER A 85 19.00 13.81 -39.05
N TRP A 86 18.80 12.75 -39.85
CA TRP A 86 19.77 11.63 -39.96
C TRP A 86 19.76 11.06 -41.37
N LYS A 87 20.89 11.10 -42.08
CA LYS A 87 20.96 10.66 -43.49
C LYS A 87 21.34 9.17 -43.68
N ASN A 88 21.70 8.48 -42.61
CA ASN A 88 22.31 7.13 -42.63
C ASN A 88 21.56 6.15 -41.72
N PHE A 89 21.78 4.85 -41.91
CA PHE A 89 21.16 3.80 -41.11
C PHE A 89 21.87 3.66 -39.75
N CYS A 90 21.12 3.69 -38.64
CA CYS A 90 21.65 3.67 -37.29
C CYS A 90 21.27 2.41 -36.49
N PHE A 91 22.23 1.89 -35.73
CA PHE A 91 22.17 0.65 -34.96
C PHE A 91 22.76 0.86 -33.56
N PHE A 92 22.02 0.58 -32.49
CA PHE A 92 22.45 0.85 -31.13
C PHE A 92 21.95 -0.20 -30.12
N THR A 93 22.51 -0.22 -28.92
CA THR A 93 22.07 -1.13 -27.85
C THR A 93 20.67 -0.77 -27.35
N THR A 94 19.79 -1.76 -27.09
CA THR A 94 18.37 -1.56 -26.68
C THR A 94 18.21 -0.81 -25.38
N ASN A 95 19.09 -1.07 -24.40
CA ASN A 95 19.02 -0.48 -23.08
C ASN A 95 20.07 0.61 -22.93
N THR A 96 19.65 1.79 -22.46
CA THR A 96 20.57 2.78 -21.92
C THR A 96 21.26 2.15 -20.72
N LYS A 97 22.57 1.97 -20.81
CA LYS A 97 23.38 1.46 -19.72
C LYS A 97 23.74 2.63 -18.80
N ILE A 98 23.74 2.37 -17.50
CA ILE A 98 23.95 3.40 -16.46
C ILE A 98 25.16 2.98 -15.67
N LEU A 99 26.29 3.59 -15.99
CA LEU A 99 27.53 3.34 -15.30
C LEU A 99 27.69 4.34 -14.17
N GLN A 100 28.13 3.85 -13.01
CA GLN A 100 28.72 4.71 -12.01
C GLN A 100 30.06 5.19 -12.58
N THR A 101 30.26 6.49 -12.62
CA THR A 101 31.44 7.10 -13.21
C THR A 101 32.00 8.13 -12.29
N VAL A 102 33.31 8.07 -12.05
CA VAL A 102 34.03 9.16 -11.39
C VAL A 102 34.75 10.01 -12.44
N LYS A 103 35.05 11.26 -12.06
CA LYS A 103 35.83 12.16 -12.91
C LYS A 103 37.18 11.51 -13.21
N GLY A 104 37.45 11.25 -14.49
CA GLY A 104 38.68 10.61 -14.95
C GLY A 104 38.52 9.20 -15.53
N ASP A 105 37.41 8.47 -15.29
CA ASP A 105 37.26 7.12 -15.86
C ASP A 105 37.43 7.14 -17.38
N GLU A 106 38.17 6.16 -17.90
CA GLU A 106 38.41 5.97 -19.33
C GLU A 106 37.54 4.80 -19.83
N PHE A 107 37.03 4.95 -21.04
CA PHE A 107 36.22 3.96 -21.70
C PHE A 107 36.78 3.68 -23.07
N MET A 108 36.81 2.41 -23.45
CA MET A 108 37.25 1.98 -24.76
C MET A 108 36.19 1.10 -25.37
N VAL A 109 35.67 1.47 -26.53
CA VAL A 109 34.93 0.54 -27.38
C VAL A 109 35.90 -0.06 -28.37
N SER A 110 35.95 -1.38 -28.43
CA SER A 110 36.65 -2.08 -29.51
C SER A 110 35.68 -2.97 -30.28
N ALA A 111 35.91 -3.12 -31.58
CA ALA A 111 35.22 -4.09 -32.41
C ALA A 111 36.15 -4.54 -33.54
N GLU A 112 35.97 -5.77 -34.01
CA GLU A 112 36.56 -6.21 -35.27
C GLU A 112 35.58 -5.94 -36.40
N VAL A 113 36.03 -5.27 -37.46
CA VAL A 113 35.20 -4.93 -38.61
C VAL A 113 35.86 -5.26 -39.93
N ALA A 114 35.06 -5.74 -40.88
CA ALA A 114 35.45 -6.08 -42.25
C ALA A 114 34.32 -5.70 -43.23
N GLY A 115 34.62 -5.67 -44.53
CA GLY A 115 33.63 -5.44 -45.59
C GLY A 115 33.96 -4.25 -46.48
N LYS A 116 32.94 -3.49 -46.87
CA LYS A 116 33.05 -2.36 -47.80
C LYS A 116 32.17 -1.19 -47.35
N GLY A 117 32.73 0.02 -47.38
CA GLY A 117 32.01 1.27 -47.10
C GLY A 117 32.54 2.01 -45.88
N LYS A 118 31.72 2.91 -45.34
CA LYS A 118 32.05 3.73 -44.17
C LYS A 118 31.24 3.29 -42.96
N LEU A 119 31.89 3.23 -41.80
CA LEU A 119 31.24 2.99 -40.51
C LEU A 119 31.53 4.18 -39.60
N ARG A 120 30.49 4.78 -39.02
CA ARG A 120 30.67 5.67 -37.87
C ARG A 120 30.22 4.92 -36.62
N TYR A 121 31.04 4.90 -35.58
CA TYR A 121 30.69 4.26 -34.32
C TYR A 121 31.10 5.12 -33.13
N GLY A 122 30.43 4.94 -32.00
CA GLY A 122 30.64 5.75 -30.81
C GLY A 122 29.56 5.52 -29.76
N PHE A 123 29.28 6.53 -28.95
CA PHE A 123 28.21 6.46 -27.95
C PHE A 123 27.31 7.70 -27.95
N LEU A 124 26.05 7.49 -27.56
CA LEU A 124 25.06 8.54 -27.33
C LEU A 124 24.74 8.61 -25.83
N GLY A 125 24.97 9.78 -25.23
CA GLY A 125 24.62 10.06 -23.83
C GLY A 125 23.44 11.01 -23.69
N TYR A 126 22.67 10.90 -22.60
CA TYR A 126 21.57 11.82 -22.31
C TYR A 126 22.15 13.21 -21.97
N GLY A 127 21.85 14.22 -22.78
CA GLY A 127 22.29 15.61 -22.55
C GLY A 127 23.73 15.96 -22.95
N THR A 128 24.41 15.09 -23.71
CA THR A 128 25.77 15.32 -24.24
C THR A 128 25.80 15.24 -25.77
N PRO A 129 26.68 16.00 -26.46
CA PRO A 129 26.98 15.74 -27.85
C PRO A 129 27.53 14.31 -27.96
N GLY A 130 26.95 13.47 -28.83
CA GLY A 130 27.48 12.13 -29.06
C GLY A 130 28.93 12.19 -29.52
N VAL A 131 29.81 11.39 -28.91
CA VAL A 131 31.19 11.29 -29.36
C VAL A 131 31.29 10.10 -30.30
N THR A 132 31.77 10.34 -31.52
CA THR A 132 31.79 9.35 -32.59
C THR A 132 33.11 9.40 -33.35
N LYS A 133 33.51 8.26 -33.92
CA LYS A 133 34.65 8.11 -34.81
C LYS A 133 34.17 7.48 -36.11
N MET A 134 34.66 8.00 -37.24
CA MET A 134 34.40 7.43 -38.56
C MET A 134 35.62 6.62 -39.00
N ILE A 135 35.38 5.48 -39.64
CA ILE A 135 36.41 4.64 -40.25
C ILE A 135 35.97 4.21 -41.65
N GLU A 136 36.95 4.05 -42.54
CA GLU A 136 36.75 3.30 -43.79
C GLU A 136 37.00 1.82 -43.52
N VAL A 137 36.10 0.97 -43.99
CA VAL A 137 36.13 -0.47 -43.73
C VAL A 137 36.83 -1.17 -44.89
N THR A 138 37.79 -2.03 -44.58
CA THR A 138 38.54 -2.83 -45.56
C THR A 138 37.99 -4.27 -45.64
N LYS A 139 38.38 -5.01 -46.68
CA LYS A 139 37.85 -6.36 -46.96
C LYS A 139 38.13 -7.38 -45.85
N ASN A 140 39.23 -7.22 -45.11
CA ASN A 140 39.65 -8.14 -44.04
C ASN A 140 39.28 -7.57 -42.66
N PHE A 141 39.08 -8.44 -41.68
CA PHE A 141 38.84 -8.00 -40.30
C PHE A 141 40.03 -7.23 -39.76
N GLN A 142 39.76 -6.00 -39.34
CA GLN A 142 40.67 -5.16 -38.60
C GLN A 142 40.06 -4.80 -37.25
N LYS A 143 40.88 -4.80 -36.21
CA LYS A 143 40.45 -4.36 -34.88
C LYS A 143 40.47 -2.84 -34.85
N HIS A 144 39.34 -2.24 -34.56
CA HIS A 144 39.25 -0.80 -34.34
C HIS A 144 38.87 -0.53 -32.89
N SER A 145 39.55 0.45 -32.29
CA SER A 145 39.24 0.95 -30.96
C SER A 145 38.98 2.45 -30.97
N PHE A 146 38.13 2.86 -30.04
CA PHE A 146 37.75 4.24 -29.78
C PHE A 146 37.70 4.48 -28.27
N GLU A 147 38.55 5.39 -27.80
CA GLU A 147 38.67 5.75 -26.39
C GLU A 147 38.03 7.10 -26.08
N TRP A 148 37.43 7.22 -24.90
CA TRP A 148 36.96 8.49 -24.35
C TRP A 148 37.05 8.52 -22.83
N THR A 149 37.02 9.73 -22.25
CA THR A 149 37.07 9.94 -20.81
C THR A 149 35.78 10.58 -20.30
N THR A 150 35.45 10.38 -19.02
CA THR A 150 34.25 10.98 -18.39
C THR A 150 34.25 12.50 -18.35
N LYS A 151 35.42 13.16 -18.51
CA LYS A 151 35.48 14.63 -18.65
C LYS A 151 34.69 15.13 -19.87
N ASN A 152 34.52 14.28 -20.88
CA ASN A 152 33.81 14.59 -22.12
C ASN A 152 32.30 14.28 -22.04
N VAL A 153 31.81 13.81 -20.88
CA VAL A 153 30.41 13.42 -20.65
C VAL A 153 29.88 14.19 -19.43
N LYS A 154 28.88 15.06 -19.60
CA LYS A 154 28.16 15.65 -18.47
C LYS A 154 27.46 14.54 -17.69
N GLY A 155 28.03 14.13 -16.56
CA GLY A 155 27.35 13.28 -15.58
C GLY A 155 26.16 14.00 -14.97
N ASP A 156 25.20 13.24 -14.45
CA ASP A 156 24.21 13.82 -13.55
C ASP A 156 24.85 14.16 -12.19
N ALA A 157 24.15 14.93 -11.34
CA ALA A 157 24.65 15.32 -10.02
C ALA A 157 24.95 14.12 -9.07
N SER A 158 24.64 12.88 -9.48
CA SER A 158 24.84 11.66 -8.71
C SER A 158 26.06 10.82 -9.15
N GLY A 159 26.88 11.34 -10.07
CA GLY A 159 28.09 10.64 -10.54
C GLY A 159 27.78 9.45 -11.46
N LYS A 160 26.70 9.53 -12.25
CA LYS A 160 26.30 8.48 -13.20
C LYS A 160 26.42 8.97 -14.64
N ALA A 161 26.88 8.08 -15.53
CA ALA A 161 26.88 8.27 -16.97
C ALA A 161 25.88 7.32 -17.64
N TYR A 162 25.06 7.88 -18.51
CA TYR A 162 24.09 7.15 -19.33
C TYR A 162 24.66 7.01 -20.74
N TYR A 163 24.75 5.79 -21.26
CA TYR A 163 25.32 5.56 -22.60
C TYR A 163 24.55 4.50 -23.39
N ARG A 164 24.55 4.67 -24.71
CA ARG A 164 24.20 3.66 -25.70
C ARG A 164 25.31 3.59 -26.73
N LEU A 165 25.79 2.38 -27.03
CA LEU A 165 26.70 2.21 -28.17
C LEU A 165 25.93 2.41 -29.45
N TYR A 166 26.58 3.05 -30.41
CA TYR A 166 25.98 3.52 -31.64
C TYR A 166 26.90 3.15 -32.81
N PHE A 167 26.31 2.58 -33.85
CA PHE A 167 26.92 2.31 -35.16
C PHE A 167 26.03 2.90 -36.24
N GLU A 168 26.65 3.51 -37.24
CA GLU A 168 26.01 4.19 -38.35
C GLU A 168 26.65 3.77 -39.66
N PHE A 169 25.79 3.30 -40.55
CA PHE A 169 26.14 2.68 -41.81
C PHE A 169 25.63 3.56 -42.95
N PHE A 170 26.51 3.84 -43.89
CA PHE A 170 26.22 4.72 -45.02
C PHE A 170 25.58 3.95 -46.18
N PRO A 171 24.74 4.57 -47.03
CA PRO A 171 24.18 3.91 -48.21
C PRO A 171 25.26 3.25 -49.08
N GLY A 172 25.01 2.02 -49.51
CA GLY A 172 25.94 1.20 -50.30
C GLY A 172 27.02 0.48 -49.47
N SER A 173 26.95 0.53 -48.13
CA SER A 173 27.86 -0.22 -47.26
C SER A 173 27.42 -1.67 -47.06
N SER A 174 28.39 -2.56 -46.89
CA SER A 174 28.20 -3.95 -46.45
C SER A 174 29.31 -4.26 -45.46
N ILE A 175 28.97 -4.20 -44.17
CA ILE A 175 29.93 -4.19 -43.08
C ILE A 175 29.65 -5.37 -42.14
N GLN A 176 30.70 -6.12 -41.84
CA GLN A 176 30.73 -7.18 -40.85
C GLN A 176 31.31 -6.63 -39.55
N ILE A 177 30.69 -6.94 -38.43
CA ILE A 177 31.12 -6.55 -37.08
C ILE A 177 31.12 -7.80 -36.21
N ARG A 178 32.15 -7.97 -35.38
CA ARG A 178 32.20 -9.00 -34.33
C ARG A 178 33.03 -8.53 -33.14
N ASP A 179 32.99 -9.31 -32.06
CA ASP A 179 33.76 -9.07 -30.84
C ASP A 179 33.67 -7.63 -30.31
N VAL A 180 32.44 -7.10 -30.22
CA VAL A 180 32.25 -5.73 -29.74
C VAL A 180 32.45 -5.70 -28.23
N LYS A 181 33.43 -4.96 -27.74
CA LYS A 181 33.73 -4.83 -26.31
C LYS A 181 33.60 -3.39 -25.86
N LEU A 182 33.14 -3.19 -24.63
CA LEU A 182 33.26 -1.92 -23.94
C LEU A 182 34.12 -2.14 -22.70
N LEU A 183 35.33 -1.62 -22.70
CA LEU A 183 36.21 -1.67 -21.55
C LEU A 183 36.03 -0.38 -20.74
N LYS A 184 35.89 -0.52 -19.42
CA LYS A 184 35.98 0.60 -18.48
C LYS A 184 37.28 0.48 -17.69
N LYS A 185 38.13 1.50 -17.77
CA LYS A 185 39.28 1.68 -16.90
C LYS A 185 38.93 2.75 -15.86
N ASN A 186 38.76 2.34 -14.61
CA ASN A 186 38.40 3.28 -13.55
C ASN A 186 39.59 4.20 -13.21
N ALA A 187 39.31 5.48 -12.98
CA ALA A 187 40.30 6.44 -12.48
C ALA A 187 40.43 6.43 -10.95
N ALA A 188 39.48 5.83 -10.23
CA ALA A 188 39.56 5.60 -8.79
C ALA A 188 39.34 4.11 -8.46
N GLY A 189 39.94 3.62 -7.37
CA GLY A 189 39.84 2.24 -6.91
C GLY A 189 38.40 1.80 -6.52
N LYS A 190 38.24 0.51 -6.17
CA LYS A 190 36.94 -0.12 -5.83
C LYS A 190 36.14 0.64 -4.75
N GLU A 191 36.82 1.36 -3.86
CA GLU A 191 36.22 2.14 -2.77
C GLU A 191 35.26 3.22 -3.26
N ALA A 192 35.56 3.90 -4.38
CA ALA A 192 34.69 4.93 -4.93
C ALA A 192 33.38 4.36 -5.52
N LEU A 193 33.37 3.09 -5.93
CA LEU A 193 32.21 2.40 -6.50
C LEU A 193 31.27 1.83 -5.43
N ARG A 194 31.82 1.58 -4.23
CA ARG A 194 31.06 1.15 -3.04
C ARG A 194 30.38 2.31 -2.31
N ALA A 195 30.68 3.56 -2.70
CA ALA A 195 30.10 4.75 -2.10
C ALA A 195 28.56 4.72 -2.12
N GLY A 196 27.94 4.82 -0.93
CA GLY A 196 26.49 4.77 -0.75
C GLY A 196 25.90 3.35 -0.58
N PHE A 197 26.73 2.30 -0.58
CA PHE A 197 26.33 0.92 -0.27
C PHE A 197 26.95 0.47 1.05
N ARG A 198 26.26 -0.47 1.72
CA ARG A 198 26.91 -1.29 2.73
C ARG A 198 27.72 -2.37 2.01
N TYR A 199 28.97 -2.50 2.40
CA TYR A 199 29.89 -3.51 1.88
C TYR A 199 30.09 -4.59 2.93
N TYR A 200 29.98 -5.85 2.51
CA TYR A 200 30.19 -7.01 3.37
C TYR A 200 31.26 -7.93 2.78
N PRO A 201 32.45 -8.03 3.41
CA PRO A 201 33.48 -8.98 3.01
C PRO A 201 33.16 -10.39 3.51
N VAL A 202 33.25 -11.38 2.62
CA VAL A 202 33.06 -12.80 2.93
C VAL A 202 34.42 -13.47 2.99
N TYR A 203 34.87 -13.73 4.21
CA TYR A 203 36.17 -14.36 4.47
C TYR A 203 36.07 -15.89 4.46
N LYS A 204 37.24 -16.52 4.34
CA LYS A 204 37.40 -17.97 4.44
C LYS A 204 37.27 -18.42 5.89
N LEU A 205 36.52 -19.51 6.16
CA LEU A 205 36.50 -20.12 7.49
C LEU A 205 37.88 -20.74 7.83
N PRO A 206 38.36 -20.64 9.08
CA PRO A 206 39.64 -21.21 9.49
C PRO A 206 39.64 -22.75 9.52
N GLY A 207 38.49 -23.36 9.81
CA GLY A 207 38.27 -24.82 9.78
C GLY A 207 37.05 -25.20 8.93
N ASN A 208 36.86 -26.50 8.74
CA ASN A 208 35.65 -27.04 8.10
C ASN A 208 34.43 -26.78 8.99
N ALA A 209 33.28 -26.55 8.36
CA ALA A 209 32.02 -26.38 9.08
C ALA A 209 31.64 -27.69 9.80
N ALA A 210 31.43 -27.63 11.12
CA ALA A 210 31.05 -28.80 11.92
C ALA A 210 29.58 -29.22 11.68
N ASP A 211 29.16 -30.40 12.13
CA ASP A 211 27.79 -30.89 11.91
C ASP A 211 26.71 -30.08 12.66
N THR A 212 27.06 -29.51 13.82
CA THR A 212 26.17 -28.66 14.63
C THR A 212 26.68 -27.23 14.70
N ILE A 213 25.77 -26.28 14.94
CA ILE A 213 26.13 -24.86 15.04
C ILE A 213 27.06 -24.62 16.24
N GLU A 214 26.79 -25.24 17.39
CA GLU A 214 27.53 -25.07 18.65
C GLU A 214 29.01 -25.40 18.48
N LYS A 215 29.31 -26.51 17.81
CA LYS A 215 30.69 -26.94 17.52
C LYS A 215 31.35 -26.03 16.50
N ASP A 216 30.56 -25.40 15.63
CA ASP A 216 31.05 -24.54 14.56
C ASP A 216 31.33 -23.10 15.03
N LEU A 217 30.64 -22.60 16.07
CA LEU A 217 30.74 -21.20 16.54
C LEU A 217 32.18 -20.67 16.70
N PRO A 218 33.17 -21.42 17.22
CA PRO A 218 34.55 -20.96 17.27
C PRO A 218 35.13 -20.57 15.90
N ASN A 219 34.76 -21.27 14.81
CA ASN A 219 35.20 -20.95 13.45
C ASN A 219 34.66 -19.60 12.95
N TRP A 220 33.60 -19.07 13.57
CA TRP A 220 32.95 -17.81 13.18
C TRP A 220 33.45 -16.60 13.98
N ALA A 221 34.41 -16.78 14.90
CA ALA A 221 34.87 -15.72 15.81
C ALA A 221 35.36 -14.45 15.08
N ASN A 222 36.12 -14.64 14.00
CA ASN A 222 36.70 -13.56 13.20
C ASN A 222 35.85 -13.17 11.97
N ILE A 223 34.68 -13.78 11.77
CA ILE A 223 33.78 -13.43 10.67
C ILE A 223 32.90 -12.23 11.09
N PRO A 224 32.84 -11.14 10.29
CA PRO A 224 32.08 -9.93 10.61
C PRO A 224 30.58 -10.21 10.86
N GLU A 225 29.98 -9.57 11.85
CA GLU A 225 28.54 -9.65 12.11
C GLU A 225 27.76 -8.47 11.48
N GLY A 226 26.80 -8.78 10.60
CA GLY A 226 25.85 -7.81 10.07
C GLY A 226 24.60 -7.68 10.95
N LYS A 227 24.25 -6.45 11.37
CA LYS A 227 23.13 -6.11 12.28
C LYS A 227 22.19 -5.06 11.67
N GLY A 228 21.12 -4.75 12.40
CA GLY A 228 20.23 -3.64 12.09
C GLY A 228 19.15 -3.98 11.07
N PHE A 229 18.39 -5.04 11.36
CA PHE A 229 17.28 -5.46 10.52
C PHE A 229 16.13 -4.43 10.58
N LEU A 230 15.64 -4.03 9.40
CA LEU A 230 14.58 -3.06 9.15
C LEU A 230 13.26 -3.76 8.88
N ILE A 231 12.17 -3.26 9.47
CA ILE A 231 10.81 -3.71 9.20
C ILE A 231 10.40 -3.25 7.80
N ASN A 232 9.89 -4.19 7.01
CA ASN A 232 9.43 -3.93 5.66
C ASN A 232 8.35 -2.83 5.62
N LYS A 233 8.44 -1.97 4.61
CA LYS A 233 7.61 -0.80 4.30
C LYS A 233 7.59 0.35 5.33
N LEU A 234 8.30 0.22 6.45
CA LEU A 234 8.28 1.23 7.53
C LEU A 234 9.58 2.01 7.71
N ASP A 235 10.67 1.59 7.05
CA ASP A 235 12.03 2.14 7.24
C ASP A 235 12.47 2.27 8.71
N LYS A 236 11.91 1.42 9.57
CA LYS A 236 12.13 1.40 11.02
C LYS A 236 12.90 0.15 11.40
N PHE A 237 13.89 0.27 12.28
CA PHE A 237 14.57 -0.89 12.85
C PHE A 237 13.61 -1.73 13.70
N GLN A 238 13.80 -3.04 13.67
CA GLN A 238 13.12 -3.97 14.57
C GLN A 238 13.49 -3.69 16.04
N ASP A 239 12.60 -4.02 16.96
CA ASP A 239 12.85 -3.91 18.40
C ASP A 239 14.10 -4.71 18.81
N ILE A 240 14.86 -4.21 19.78
CA ILE A 240 16.21 -4.70 20.10
C ILE A 240 16.20 -6.17 20.54
N ASP A 241 15.20 -6.58 21.32
CA ASP A 241 15.08 -7.97 21.79
C ASP A 241 14.68 -8.95 20.69
N ARG A 242 14.30 -8.45 19.51
CA ARG A 242 13.92 -9.27 18.35
C ARG A 242 14.86 -9.09 17.16
N GLN A 243 15.88 -8.23 17.30
CA GLN A 243 16.88 -7.98 16.26
C GLN A 243 17.52 -9.30 15.81
N SER A 244 17.78 -9.38 14.51
CA SER A 244 18.50 -10.49 13.91
C SER A 244 19.90 -10.03 13.50
N SER A 245 20.81 -10.98 13.42
CA SER A 245 22.15 -10.77 12.88
C SER A 245 22.53 -11.90 11.93
N PHE A 246 23.52 -11.65 11.09
CA PHE A 246 24.04 -12.67 10.19
C PHE A 246 25.56 -12.61 10.06
N LYS A 247 26.16 -13.74 9.71
CA LYS A 247 27.55 -13.88 9.30
C LYS A 247 27.60 -14.68 8.00
N ILE A 248 28.51 -14.34 7.08
CA ILE A 248 28.70 -15.06 5.82
C ILE A 248 30.18 -15.39 5.67
N ALA A 249 30.47 -16.64 5.35
CA ALA A 249 31.82 -17.13 5.12
C ALA A 249 31.84 -18.16 3.98
N HIS A 250 33.02 -18.50 3.46
CA HIS A 250 33.18 -19.56 2.46
C HIS A 250 34.28 -20.55 2.84
N ARG A 251 34.21 -21.76 2.29
CA ARG A 251 35.27 -22.79 2.34
C ARG A 251 34.96 -23.91 1.36
N ASP A 252 36.00 -24.49 0.75
CA ASP A 252 35.93 -25.71 -0.10
C ASP A 252 34.78 -25.69 -1.13
N GLY A 253 34.67 -24.60 -1.90
CA GLY A 253 33.65 -24.46 -2.94
C GLY A 253 32.22 -24.19 -2.41
N LYS A 254 32.07 -23.89 -1.12
CA LYS A 254 30.77 -23.65 -0.47
C LYS A 254 30.68 -22.27 0.18
N LEU A 255 29.49 -21.68 0.14
CA LEU A 255 29.10 -20.50 0.90
C LEU A 255 28.27 -20.90 2.11
N TYR A 256 28.64 -20.39 3.28
CA TYR A 256 27.93 -20.57 4.54
C TYR A 256 27.29 -19.26 4.99
N VAL A 257 26.01 -19.30 5.34
CA VAL A 257 25.27 -18.14 5.89
C VAL A 257 24.73 -18.52 7.26
N LEU A 258 25.27 -17.93 8.32
CA LEU A 258 24.82 -18.13 9.70
C LEU A 258 23.92 -16.97 10.10
N ILE A 259 22.66 -17.24 10.43
CA ILE A 259 21.67 -16.22 10.81
C ILE A 259 21.23 -16.50 12.23
N ARG A 260 21.31 -15.49 13.11
CA ARG A 260 20.79 -15.52 14.47
C ARG A 260 19.55 -14.64 14.56
N CYS A 261 18.46 -15.22 15.01
CA CYS A 261 17.18 -14.57 15.17
C CYS A 261 16.84 -14.50 16.66
N ARG A 262 16.97 -13.32 17.28
CA ARG A 262 16.47 -13.14 18.66
C ARG A 262 14.95 -13.22 18.66
N GLU A 263 14.41 -13.91 19.65
CA GLU A 263 13.00 -14.16 19.80
C GLU A 263 12.65 -14.44 21.28
N PRO A 264 12.11 -13.45 22.01
CA PRO A 264 11.75 -13.64 23.42
C PRO A 264 10.55 -14.58 23.61
N TYR A 265 9.77 -14.87 22.56
CA TYR A 265 8.61 -15.76 22.60
C TYR A 265 8.87 -17.03 21.77
N MET A 266 9.87 -17.81 22.19
CA MET A 266 10.30 -19.02 21.49
C MET A 266 9.19 -20.08 21.37
N ASP A 267 8.25 -20.09 22.30
CA ASP A 267 7.05 -20.94 22.32
C ASP A 267 6.05 -20.60 21.20
N GLN A 268 6.12 -19.38 20.65
CA GLN A 268 5.23 -18.90 19.60
C GLN A 268 5.83 -19.02 18.19
N VAL A 269 7.09 -19.46 18.06
CA VAL A 269 7.77 -19.61 16.76
C VAL A 269 7.03 -20.63 15.91
N ALA A 270 6.44 -20.17 14.81
CA ALA A 270 5.58 -21.00 13.98
C ALA A 270 6.38 -21.68 12.85
N ALA A 271 6.30 -23.00 12.76
CA ALA A 271 6.83 -23.75 11.65
C ALA A 271 5.99 -24.99 11.36
N ASN A 272 5.73 -25.25 10.08
CA ASN A 272 4.97 -26.39 9.60
C ASN A 272 5.61 -26.92 8.30
N GLN A 273 5.85 -28.23 8.28
CA GLN A 273 6.51 -28.94 7.19
C GLN A 273 5.64 -29.12 5.94
N ASP A 274 4.32 -29.11 6.07
CA ASP A 274 3.35 -29.38 5.00
C ASP A 274 3.22 -28.20 4.01
N PHE A 275 3.56 -26.97 4.43
CA PHE A 275 3.46 -25.78 3.59
C PHE A 275 4.63 -25.59 2.60
N TRP A 276 5.41 -26.64 2.34
CA TRP A 276 6.57 -26.57 1.44
C TRP A 276 6.18 -26.28 -0.03
N ARG A 277 4.98 -26.71 -0.45
CA ARG A 277 4.53 -26.66 -1.86
C ARG A 277 3.81 -25.37 -2.26
N ASP A 278 3.14 -24.70 -1.33
CA ASP A 278 2.21 -23.58 -1.62
C ASP A 278 2.80 -22.18 -1.32
N GLY A 279 4.13 -22.06 -1.27
CA GLY A 279 4.81 -20.82 -0.91
C GLY A 279 4.76 -20.57 0.59
N MET A 280 5.87 -20.85 1.28
CA MET A 280 6.02 -20.65 2.73
C MET A 280 5.83 -19.20 3.20
N GLU A 281 5.69 -18.24 2.28
CA GLU A 281 5.56 -16.81 2.54
C GLU A 281 4.38 -16.49 3.47
N GLY A 282 4.69 -15.86 4.62
CA GLY A 282 3.69 -15.32 5.55
C GLY A 282 2.98 -16.35 6.46
N LYS A 283 3.41 -17.62 6.44
CA LYS A 283 2.84 -18.70 7.26
C LYS A 283 3.81 -19.39 8.22
N ASN A 284 5.13 -19.15 8.09
CA ASN A 284 6.15 -19.66 9.00
C ASN A 284 7.11 -18.55 9.46
N ASP A 285 7.72 -18.72 10.63
CA ASP A 285 8.97 -18.06 10.97
C ASP A 285 10.07 -18.65 10.10
N SER A 286 10.72 -17.78 9.32
CA SER A 286 11.67 -18.18 8.29
C SER A 286 12.77 -17.15 8.09
N VAL A 287 13.90 -17.58 7.57
CA VAL A 287 14.97 -16.73 7.03
C VAL A 287 14.96 -16.75 5.52
N GLU A 288 15.47 -15.68 4.94
CA GLU A 288 15.58 -15.50 3.51
C GLU A 288 16.98 -15.05 3.12
N PHE A 289 17.53 -15.59 2.03
CA PHE A 289 18.81 -15.19 1.47
C PHE A 289 18.70 -14.98 -0.04
N CYS A 290 19.06 -13.78 -0.48
CA CYS A 290 19.11 -13.42 -1.89
C CYS A 290 20.54 -13.08 -2.33
N ILE A 291 20.91 -13.52 -3.54
CA ILE A 291 22.18 -13.11 -4.16
C ILE A 291 22.06 -13.02 -5.69
N SER A 292 22.84 -12.11 -6.29
CA SER A 292 22.89 -11.83 -7.72
C SER A 292 24.28 -11.35 -8.15
N SER A 293 24.68 -11.63 -9.39
CA SER A 293 25.85 -11.05 -10.04
C SER A 293 25.62 -9.61 -10.53
N ALA A 294 24.36 -9.17 -10.58
CA ALA A 294 23.98 -7.84 -11.05
C ALA A 294 22.87 -7.19 -10.21
N ARG A 295 22.83 -5.86 -10.24
CA ARG A 295 21.87 -5.03 -9.50
C ARG A 295 21.00 -4.20 -10.45
N GLY A 296 19.67 -4.27 -10.31
CA GLY A 296 18.74 -3.55 -11.20
C GLY A 296 17.27 -3.72 -10.83
N ILE A 297 16.35 -3.19 -11.66
CA ILE A 297 14.91 -3.41 -11.46
C ILE A 297 14.54 -4.74 -12.10
N ASN A 298 13.87 -5.63 -11.36
CA ASN A 298 13.37 -6.92 -11.84
C ASN A 298 14.44 -7.84 -12.45
N LEU A 299 15.69 -7.76 -11.99
CA LEU A 299 16.70 -8.74 -12.39
C LEU A 299 16.43 -10.08 -11.71
N ALA A 300 16.62 -11.15 -12.49
CA ALA A 300 16.63 -12.50 -11.97
C ALA A 300 17.75 -12.62 -10.92
N HIS A 301 17.46 -13.26 -9.79
CA HIS A 301 18.40 -13.48 -8.69
C HIS A 301 18.07 -14.79 -7.98
N SER A 302 19.05 -15.38 -7.31
CA SER A 302 18.85 -16.54 -6.46
C SER A 302 18.07 -16.11 -5.22
N TYR A 303 16.88 -16.67 -5.03
CA TYR A 303 15.98 -16.42 -3.91
C TYR A 303 15.79 -17.72 -3.11
N ASN A 304 16.18 -17.68 -1.84
CA ASN A 304 16.22 -18.85 -0.96
C ASN A 304 15.45 -18.53 0.32
N LEU A 305 14.45 -19.34 0.65
CA LEU A 305 13.58 -19.18 1.82
C LEU A 305 13.63 -20.47 2.65
N ILE A 306 13.91 -20.36 3.96
CA ILE A 306 14.08 -21.51 4.86
C ILE A 306 13.36 -21.25 6.18
N ASN A 307 12.48 -22.16 6.62
CA ASN A 307 11.77 -22.00 7.89
C ASN A 307 12.62 -22.41 9.12
N SER A 308 12.12 -22.11 10.32
CA SER A 308 12.81 -22.37 11.60
C SER A 308 12.96 -23.86 12.00
N ILE A 309 12.59 -24.79 11.11
CA ILE A 309 12.83 -26.24 11.21
C ILE A 309 13.58 -26.81 9.99
N GLY A 310 14.02 -25.96 9.04
CA GLY A 310 14.94 -26.37 7.97
C GLY A 310 14.27 -26.83 6.67
N VAL A 311 12.98 -26.56 6.50
CA VAL A 311 12.29 -26.74 5.21
C VAL A 311 12.62 -25.55 4.32
N SER A 312 13.13 -25.84 3.12
CA SER A 312 13.68 -24.83 2.20
C SER A 312 12.94 -24.79 0.87
N LYS A 313 12.80 -23.59 0.29
CA LYS A 313 12.35 -23.34 -1.08
C LYS A 313 13.39 -22.49 -1.80
N ARG A 314 13.71 -22.84 -3.04
CA ARG A 314 14.52 -22.01 -3.96
C ARG A 314 13.70 -21.68 -5.19
N ASN A 315 13.90 -20.49 -5.76
CA ASN A 315 13.24 -20.12 -7.02
C ASN A 315 13.91 -20.74 -8.25
N ILE A 316 15.15 -21.21 -8.13
CA ILE A 316 15.97 -21.67 -9.26
C ILE A 316 16.16 -23.19 -9.29
N SER A 317 15.70 -23.91 -8.26
CA SER A 317 15.95 -25.33 -8.09
C SER A 317 14.98 -25.95 -7.07
N ASN A 318 14.70 -27.25 -7.20
CA ASN A 318 13.99 -28.02 -6.18
C ASN A 318 14.94 -28.69 -5.17
N LYS A 319 16.27 -28.50 -5.31
CA LYS A 319 17.26 -29.04 -4.37
C LYS A 319 17.06 -28.40 -2.98
N LYS A 320 17.00 -29.26 -1.95
CA LYS A 320 16.98 -28.84 -0.55
C LYS A 320 18.28 -28.13 -0.22
N ILE A 321 18.20 -27.02 0.52
CA ILE A 321 19.38 -26.33 1.05
C ILE A 321 19.83 -27.08 2.31
N PRO A 322 21.06 -27.63 2.37
CA PRO A 322 21.58 -28.18 3.61
C PRO A 322 21.64 -27.09 4.69
N CYS A 323 21.09 -27.40 5.86
CA CYS A 323 21.12 -26.48 6.99
C CYS A 323 21.27 -27.20 8.33
N ALA A 324 21.81 -26.47 9.31
CA ALA A 324 21.84 -26.85 10.72
C ALA A 324 21.07 -25.80 11.53
N ILE A 325 20.40 -26.20 12.61
CA ILE A 325 19.55 -25.32 13.43
C ILE A 325 19.88 -25.50 14.91
N LEU A 326 19.94 -24.40 15.64
CA LEU A 326 20.11 -24.34 17.08
C LEU A 326 19.02 -23.48 17.70
N ARG A 327 18.36 -23.99 18.76
CA ARG A 327 17.37 -23.23 19.53
C ARG A 327 17.92 -22.95 20.93
N GLY A 328 18.00 -21.66 21.26
CA GLY A 328 18.32 -21.19 22.61
C GLY A 328 17.08 -20.77 23.38
N LYS A 329 17.30 -20.15 24.55
CA LYS A 329 16.22 -19.67 25.44
C LYS A 329 15.38 -18.54 24.81
N ASP A 330 16.04 -17.61 24.14
CA ASP A 330 15.48 -16.36 23.60
C ASP A 330 15.96 -16.09 22.17
N TYR A 331 16.37 -17.13 21.46
CA TYR A 331 16.82 -17.05 20.08
C TYR A 331 16.75 -18.40 19.37
N TRP A 332 16.76 -18.36 18.05
CA TRP A 332 17.14 -19.50 17.22
C TRP A 332 18.18 -19.09 16.20
N MET A 333 18.99 -20.04 15.76
CA MET A 333 20.05 -19.87 14.79
C MET A 333 19.89 -20.90 13.68
N ILE A 334 20.24 -20.49 12.47
CA ILE A 334 20.28 -21.38 11.31
C ILE A 334 21.55 -21.12 10.50
N ARG A 335 22.25 -22.19 10.13
CA ARG A 335 23.38 -22.14 9.21
C ARG A 335 22.95 -22.76 7.90
N LEU A 336 22.98 -21.98 6.82
CA LEU A 336 22.69 -22.40 5.45
C LEU A 336 24.01 -22.73 4.74
N CYS A 337 23.99 -23.72 3.86
CA CYS A 337 25.13 -24.14 3.06
C CYS A 337 24.74 -24.16 1.58
N PHE A 338 25.50 -23.47 0.73
CA PHE A 338 25.28 -23.41 -0.72
C PHE A 338 26.54 -23.82 -1.47
N ASP A 339 26.41 -24.64 -2.51
CA ASP A 339 27.52 -24.86 -3.45
C ASP A 339 27.70 -23.61 -4.32
N LEU A 340 28.94 -23.12 -4.45
CA LEU A 340 29.22 -21.89 -5.20
C LEU A 340 28.84 -22.01 -6.69
N ASP A 341 28.97 -23.21 -7.27
CA ASP A 341 28.61 -23.50 -8.66
C ASP A 341 27.09 -23.49 -8.93
N ASP A 342 26.27 -23.57 -7.88
CA ASP A 342 24.79 -23.55 -7.96
C ASP A 342 24.19 -22.33 -7.23
N LEU A 343 25.02 -21.35 -6.87
CA LEU A 343 24.60 -20.21 -6.06
C LEU A 343 23.85 -19.15 -6.87
N LEU A 344 24.32 -18.87 -8.09
CA LEU A 344 23.78 -17.85 -8.99
C LEU A 344 22.82 -18.44 -10.04
N ILE A 345 22.00 -17.57 -10.62
CA ILE A 345 21.15 -17.94 -11.76
C ILE A 345 22.00 -18.30 -12.98
N ASN A 346 21.53 -19.24 -13.79
CA ASN A 346 22.21 -19.76 -14.98
C ASN A 346 23.55 -20.45 -14.70
N HIS A 347 23.83 -20.84 -13.45
CA HIS A 347 25.09 -21.47 -13.04
C HIS A 347 26.33 -20.62 -13.37
N GLU A 348 26.20 -19.29 -13.27
CA GLU A 348 27.35 -18.38 -13.36
C GLU A 348 28.36 -18.72 -12.26
N LYS A 349 29.64 -18.85 -12.63
CA LYS A 349 30.71 -19.17 -11.68
C LYS A 349 31.01 -18.00 -10.75
N ILE A 350 31.27 -18.33 -9.48
CA ILE A 350 31.73 -17.37 -8.49
C ILE A 350 33.24 -17.12 -8.68
N GLU A 351 33.62 -15.85 -8.66
CA GLU A 351 35.00 -15.37 -8.75
C GLU A 351 35.36 -14.64 -7.46
N PHE A 352 36.55 -14.93 -6.93
CA PHE A 352 37.08 -14.23 -5.76
C PHE A 352 37.49 -12.79 -6.13
N ASN A 353 37.34 -11.88 -5.16
CA ASN A 353 37.59 -10.45 -5.33
C ASN A 353 36.66 -9.77 -6.37
N LYS A 354 35.49 -10.36 -6.63
CA LYS A 354 34.43 -9.78 -7.44
C LYS A 354 33.28 -9.33 -6.54
N ASP A 355 32.68 -8.19 -6.87
CA ASP A 355 31.50 -7.67 -6.19
C ASP A 355 30.24 -8.42 -6.67
N TYR A 356 29.48 -8.92 -5.71
CA TYR A 356 28.15 -9.51 -5.84
C TYR A 356 27.14 -8.67 -5.06
N TYR A 357 25.85 -8.91 -5.29
CA TYR A 357 24.78 -8.15 -4.65
C TYR A 357 23.87 -9.08 -3.87
N PHE A 358 23.59 -8.74 -2.62
CA PHE A 358 22.84 -9.62 -1.72
C PHE A 358 21.85 -8.89 -0.79
N ASN A 359 20.97 -9.68 -0.16
CA ASN A 359 20.18 -9.26 0.99
C ASN A 359 19.85 -10.47 1.89
N VAL A 360 19.70 -10.23 3.20
CA VAL A 360 19.30 -11.23 4.20
C VAL A 360 18.00 -10.78 4.85
N GLY A 361 17.07 -11.71 5.06
CA GLY A 361 15.75 -11.42 5.61
C GLY A 361 15.26 -12.44 6.62
N ARG A 362 14.20 -12.07 7.35
CA ARG A 362 13.43 -12.93 8.23
C ARG A 362 11.94 -12.58 8.12
N THR A 363 11.07 -13.58 8.11
CA THR A 363 9.65 -13.46 8.47
C THR A 363 9.50 -13.77 9.96
N ASN A 364 8.94 -12.82 10.72
CA ASN A 364 8.62 -12.97 12.14
C ASN A 364 7.10 -13.00 12.31
N LEU A 365 6.56 -14.11 12.81
CA LEU A 365 5.12 -14.27 13.03
C LEU A 365 4.68 -14.03 14.48
N THR A 366 5.61 -14.10 15.44
CA THR A 366 5.37 -13.83 16.86
C THR A 366 5.12 -12.33 17.15
N ALA A 367 5.36 -11.44 16.18
CA ALA A 367 5.09 -10.00 16.25
C ALA A 367 4.36 -9.49 15.01
N ASP A 368 3.02 -9.54 15.00
CA ASP A 368 2.13 -8.95 13.98
C ASP A 368 2.43 -9.33 12.51
N LYS A 369 3.10 -10.47 12.27
CA LYS A 369 3.54 -10.92 10.93
C LYS A 369 4.35 -9.87 10.16
N LYS A 370 5.60 -9.63 10.58
CA LYS A 370 6.51 -8.68 9.94
C LYS A 370 7.56 -9.38 9.09
N ASN A 371 7.73 -8.93 7.85
CA ASN A 371 8.92 -9.23 7.05
C ASN A 371 10.00 -8.19 7.37
N ILE A 372 11.24 -8.63 7.54
CA ILE A 372 12.31 -7.82 8.12
C ILE A 372 13.63 -8.13 7.40
N PHE A 373 14.44 -7.12 7.09
CA PHE A 373 15.62 -7.27 6.23
C PHE A 373 16.85 -6.56 6.78
N SER A 374 18.05 -7.08 6.54
CA SER A 374 19.30 -6.55 7.07
C SER A 374 19.60 -5.09 6.71
N SER A 375 19.02 -4.58 5.63
CA SER A 375 19.43 -3.29 5.05
C SER A 375 18.37 -2.57 4.20
N ILE A 376 17.22 -3.18 3.94
CA ILE A 376 16.22 -2.68 2.96
C ILE A 376 14.86 -2.60 3.62
N SER A 377 14.08 -1.56 3.33
CA SER A 377 12.75 -1.36 3.92
C SER A 377 11.61 -1.35 2.90
N ARG A 378 11.85 -1.72 1.63
CA ARG A 378 10.83 -1.64 0.57
C ARG A 378 10.26 -3.00 0.16
N GLU A 379 11.09 -3.87 -0.43
CA GLU A 379 10.72 -5.21 -0.89
C GLU A 379 11.95 -6.13 -0.96
N PHE A 380 11.79 -7.40 -0.61
CA PHE A 380 12.92 -8.32 -0.41
C PHE A 380 13.66 -8.71 -1.68
N GLY A 381 12.95 -9.01 -2.78
CA GLY A 381 13.53 -9.47 -4.05
C GLY A 381 13.94 -8.36 -5.01
N GLN A 382 13.94 -7.09 -4.56
CA GLN A 382 14.34 -5.98 -5.42
C GLN A 382 15.86 -5.85 -5.45
N THR A 383 16.49 -6.48 -6.45
CA THR A 383 17.96 -6.45 -6.64
C THR A 383 18.52 -5.02 -6.67
N LYS A 384 17.76 -4.01 -7.14
CA LYS A 384 18.12 -2.57 -7.06
C LYS A 384 18.39 -2.06 -5.65
N ALA A 385 18.01 -2.77 -4.60
CA ALA A 385 18.20 -2.37 -3.21
C ALA A 385 19.25 -3.24 -2.49
N PHE A 386 19.78 -4.28 -3.15
CA PHE A 386 20.79 -5.17 -2.59
C PHE A 386 22.09 -4.43 -2.24
N GLN A 387 22.75 -4.92 -1.20
CA GLN A 387 24.04 -4.44 -0.72
C GLN A 387 25.19 -5.20 -1.39
N VAL A 388 26.43 -4.73 -1.22
CA VAL A 388 27.60 -5.31 -1.89
C VAL A 388 28.21 -6.40 -1.03
N LEU A 389 28.55 -7.52 -1.66
CA LEU A 389 29.21 -8.68 -1.06
C LEU A 389 30.44 -9.05 -1.90
N GLU A 390 31.58 -9.31 -1.28
CA GLU A 390 32.79 -9.76 -1.99
C GLU A 390 33.40 -10.98 -1.30
N LEU A 391 33.67 -12.04 -2.05
CA LEU A 391 34.36 -13.22 -1.52
C LEU A 391 35.87 -13.02 -1.58
N LEU A 392 36.54 -13.22 -0.45
CA LEU A 392 37.98 -13.05 -0.31
C LEU A 392 38.62 -14.39 0.05
N ASP A 393 39.59 -14.86 -0.74
CA ASP A 393 40.31 -16.10 -0.42
C ASP A 393 41.39 -15.89 0.65
N LYS A 394 40.97 -15.43 1.82
CA LYS A 394 41.79 -15.29 3.03
C LYS A 394 40.94 -15.41 4.29
N ILE A 395 41.58 -15.80 5.38
CA ILE A 395 41.00 -15.75 6.73
C ILE A 395 41.16 -14.31 7.26
N SER A 396 40.13 -13.76 7.90
CA SER A 396 40.16 -12.43 8.49
C SER A 396 40.91 -12.36 9.82
N THR A 397 41.54 -11.21 10.05
CA THR A 397 42.03 -10.77 11.37
C THR A 397 40.92 -10.09 12.17
N GLU A 398 41.11 -9.95 13.49
CA GLU A 398 40.14 -9.25 14.35
C GLU A 398 40.00 -7.76 13.97
N LYS A 399 41.10 -7.13 13.50
CA LYS A 399 41.07 -5.75 13.01
C LYS A 399 40.16 -5.62 11.77
N GLU A 400 40.35 -6.49 10.77
CA GLU A 400 39.55 -6.47 9.54
C GLU A 400 38.08 -6.78 9.79
N LYS A 401 37.80 -7.66 10.76
CA LYS A 401 36.44 -7.92 11.23
C LYS A 401 35.81 -6.64 11.80
N ARG A 402 36.50 -5.96 12.72
CA ARG A 402 35.99 -4.73 13.36
C ARG A 402 35.72 -3.64 12.32
N GLU A 403 36.66 -3.41 11.40
CA GLU A 403 36.49 -2.42 10.32
C GLU A 403 35.30 -2.74 9.41
N ALA A 404 35.08 -4.03 9.10
CA ALA A 404 33.93 -4.46 8.32
C ALA A 404 32.60 -4.27 9.08
N GLU A 405 32.57 -4.56 10.39
CA GLU A 405 31.40 -4.36 11.24
C GLU A 405 31.04 -2.88 11.37
N GLU A 406 32.02 -2.00 11.63
CA GLU A 406 31.83 -0.55 11.69
C GLU A 406 31.25 -0.01 10.37
N ALA A 407 31.80 -0.45 9.24
CA ALA A 407 31.34 -0.03 7.92
C ALA A 407 29.91 -0.51 7.60
N PHE A 408 29.58 -1.77 7.91
CA PHE A 408 28.28 -2.35 7.60
C PHE A 408 27.18 -1.87 8.56
N ASN A 409 27.49 -1.72 9.85
CA ASN A 409 26.51 -1.45 10.91
C ASN A 409 26.32 0.04 11.21
N GLY A 410 27.10 0.95 10.63
CA GLY A 410 27.08 2.38 10.95
C GLY A 410 25.68 3.05 10.95
N ARG A 411 24.77 2.69 10.03
CA ARG A 411 23.38 3.21 10.05
C ARG A 411 22.59 2.73 11.29
N TYR A 412 22.80 1.49 11.72
CA TYR A 412 22.14 0.94 12.91
C TYR A 412 22.72 1.57 14.18
N GLU A 413 24.03 1.74 14.26
CA GLU A 413 24.68 2.41 15.39
C GLU A 413 24.33 3.90 15.49
N SER A 414 24.15 4.57 14.35
CA SER A 414 23.61 5.94 14.28
C SER A 414 22.17 6.01 14.81
N PHE A 415 21.34 5.02 14.48
CA PHE A 415 20.00 4.89 15.07
C PHE A 415 20.06 4.71 16.59
N LEU A 416 20.89 3.79 17.10
CA LEU A 416 21.06 3.58 18.54
C LEU A 416 21.51 4.87 19.25
N SER A 417 22.43 5.63 18.63
CA SER A 417 22.91 6.90 19.15
C SER A 417 21.83 7.99 19.15
N THR A 418 21.00 8.03 18.11
CA THR A 418 19.85 8.94 18.00
C THR A 418 18.80 8.64 19.07
N GLU A 419 18.45 7.36 19.26
CA GLU A 419 17.52 6.95 20.30
C GLU A 419 18.06 7.23 21.70
N CYS A 420 19.33 6.92 21.97
CA CYS A 420 19.94 7.26 23.26
C CYS A 420 19.94 8.78 23.51
N THR A 421 20.20 9.60 22.48
CA THR A 421 20.10 11.06 22.60
C THR A 421 18.67 11.51 22.92
N ARG A 422 17.67 10.88 22.29
CA ARG A 422 16.25 11.15 22.56
C ARG A 422 15.89 10.77 24.01
N ILE A 423 16.32 9.60 24.46
CA ILE A 423 16.08 9.09 25.82
C ILE A 423 16.80 9.97 26.86
N ALA A 424 18.04 10.40 26.59
CA ALA A 424 18.80 11.27 27.48
C ALA A 424 18.11 12.62 27.73
N LYS A 425 17.35 13.12 26.75
CA LYS A 425 16.54 14.35 26.86
C LYS A 425 15.19 14.14 27.55
N SER A 426 14.81 12.91 27.88
CA SER A 426 13.55 12.59 28.55
C SER A 426 13.63 12.92 30.03
N ASP A 427 13.16 14.11 30.41
CA ASP A 427 13.05 14.59 31.78
C ASP A 427 11.73 14.17 32.46
N SER A 428 11.52 14.57 33.72
CA SER A 428 10.31 14.25 34.48
C SER A 428 9.03 14.71 33.76
N SER A 429 9.07 15.86 33.08
CA SER A 429 7.94 16.40 32.34
C SER A 429 7.58 15.52 31.15
N PHE A 430 8.58 15.07 30.38
CA PHE A 430 8.39 14.15 29.26
C PHE A 430 7.73 12.84 29.73
N TRP A 431 8.27 12.21 30.77
CA TRP A 431 7.74 10.93 31.28
C TRP A 431 6.32 11.08 31.80
N LYS A 432 6.05 12.12 32.60
CA LYS A 432 4.70 12.42 33.11
C LYS A 432 3.72 12.67 31.97
N LYS A 433 4.05 13.53 31.01
CA LYS A 433 3.18 13.83 29.86
C LYS A 433 2.88 12.60 29.03
N THR A 434 3.86 11.72 28.84
CA THR A 434 3.75 10.55 27.96
C THR A 434 3.01 9.38 28.62
N TYR A 435 3.26 9.12 29.91
CA TYR A 435 2.85 7.87 30.55
C TYR A 435 1.84 8.00 31.71
N SER A 436 1.65 9.18 32.30
CA SER A 436 0.74 9.32 33.46
C SER A 436 -0.69 8.87 33.15
N THR A 437 -1.12 9.02 31.89
CA THR A 437 -2.47 8.63 31.46
C THR A 437 -2.71 7.12 31.52
N TYR A 438 -1.68 6.28 31.66
CA TYR A 438 -1.82 4.82 31.74
C TYR A 438 -1.85 4.33 33.20
N GLY A 439 -1.65 5.19 34.20
CA GLY A 439 -1.72 4.84 35.62
C GLY A 439 -0.58 3.96 36.13
N ARG A 440 0.46 3.72 35.32
CA ARG A 440 1.63 2.89 35.68
C ARG A 440 2.86 3.67 36.12
N LEU A 441 2.91 4.98 35.89
CA LEU A 441 4.07 5.80 36.25
C LEU A 441 3.94 6.29 37.69
N ASP A 442 4.34 5.46 38.64
CA ASP A 442 4.54 5.83 40.05
C ASP A 442 5.92 6.49 40.26
N GLU A 443 6.18 7.00 41.47
CA GLU A 443 7.43 7.69 41.78
C GLU A 443 8.65 6.76 41.61
N SER A 444 8.55 5.49 42.01
CA SER A 444 9.64 4.51 41.84
C SER A 444 10.00 4.32 40.38
N ARG A 445 8.99 4.08 39.52
CA ARG A 445 9.21 3.90 38.07
C ARG A 445 9.65 5.18 37.38
N LEU A 446 9.22 6.34 37.87
CA LEU A 446 9.75 7.62 37.41
C LEU A 446 11.25 7.73 37.73
N GLN A 447 11.69 7.31 38.93
CA GLN A 447 13.11 7.28 39.26
C GLN A 447 13.89 6.28 38.39
N ASP A 448 13.34 5.11 38.12
CA ASP A 448 13.93 4.13 37.18
C ASP A 448 14.05 4.71 35.76
N ALA A 449 13.01 5.41 35.30
CA ALA A 449 13.01 6.05 33.98
C ALA A 449 14.03 7.18 33.88
N LEU A 450 14.16 8.00 34.92
CA LEU A 450 15.17 9.06 35.00
C LEU A 450 16.59 8.50 35.11
N LYS A 451 16.77 7.37 35.81
CA LYS A 451 18.04 6.64 35.81
C LYS A 451 18.41 6.20 34.40
N LEU A 452 17.46 5.63 33.65
CA LEU A 452 17.69 5.24 32.27
C LEU A 452 18.05 6.44 31.37
N SER A 453 17.42 7.60 31.56
CA SER A 453 17.80 8.85 30.86
C SER A 453 19.26 9.25 31.15
N ARG A 454 19.73 9.12 32.40
CA ARG A 454 21.13 9.40 32.78
C ARG A 454 22.12 8.40 32.18
N GLU A 455 21.77 7.11 32.19
CA GLU A 455 22.58 6.06 31.53
C GLU A 455 22.69 6.33 30.02
N ALA A 456 21.60 6.74 29.37
CA ALA A 456 21.58 7.11 27.95
C ALA A 456 22.53 8.28 27.61
N ALA A 457 22.68 9.25 28.52
CA ALA A 457 23.56 10.40 28.34
C ALA A 457 25.06 10.04 28.39
N THR A 458 25.42 8.92 29.01
CA THR A 458 26.82 8.52 29.25
C THR A 458 27.27 7.32 28.40
N ALA A 459 26.35 6.68 27.66
CA ALA A 459 26.62 5.50 26.84
C ALA A 459 27.58 5.79 25.68
N LYS A 460 28.70 5.07 25.62
CA LYS A 460 29.75 5.28 24.62
C LYS A 460 29.72 4.20 23.53
N THR A 461 29.59 2.94 23.93
CA THR A 461 29.66 1.79 23.02
C THR A 461 28.31 1.44 22.40
N ALA A 462 28.32 0.78 21.23
CA ALA A 462 27.09 0.31 20.59
C ALA A 462 26.31 -0.68 21.49
N GLN A 463 27.02 -1.52 22.25
CA GLN A 463 26.42 -2.51 23.15
C GLN A 463 25.72 -1.87 24.36
N GLU A 464 26.32 -0.84 24.97
CA GLU A 464 25.67 -0.04 26.02
C GLU A 464 24.40 0.62 25.50
N LYS A 465 24.48 1.26 24.33
CA LYS A 465 23.34 1.92 23.68
C LYS A 465 22.22 0.93 23.35
N GLU A 466 22.55 -0.24 22.82
CA GLU A 466 21.60 -1.32 22.53
C GLU A 466 20.86 -1.76 23.80
N LYS A 467 21.58 -1.96 24.91
CA LYS A 467 20.97 -2.32 26.22
C LYS A 467 20.02 -1.23 26.71
N ILE A 468 20.40 0.04 26.61
CA ILE A 468 19.57 1.17 27.05
C ILE A 468 18.30 1.29 26.21
N VAL A 469 18.42 1.17 24.89
CA VAL A 469 17.25 1.20 23.99
C VAL A 469 16.33 0.00 24.25
N SER A 470 16.87 -1.21 24.50
CA SER A 470 16.07 -2.39 24.93
C SER A 470 15.33 -2.12 26.24
N SER A 471 16.02 -1.61 27.27
CA SER A 471 15.40 -1.25 28.55
C SER A 471 14.31 -0.20 28.39
N PHE A 472 14.54 0.82 27.54
CA PHE A 472 13.53 1.83 27.23
C PHE A 472 12.31 1.19 26.55
N GLN A 473 12.51 0.32 25.56
CA GLN A 473 11.41 -0.37 24.86
C GLN A 473 10.59 -1.25 25.83
N LYS A 474 11.24 -1.99 26.72
CA LYS A 474 10.55 -2.79 27.76
C LYS A 474 9.75 -1.91 28.71
N MET A 475 10.34 -0.81 29.15
CA MET A 475 9.68 0.15 30.04
C MET A 475 8.54 0.88 29.33
N ASP A 476 8.67 1.24 28.05
CA ASP A 476 7.61 1.82 27.24
C ASP A 476 6.41 0.87 27.14
N VAL A 477 6.64 -0.42 26.87
CA VAL A 477 5.58 -1.44 26.86
C VAL A 477 4.92 -1.57 28.24
N LEU A 478 5.71 -1.67 29.31
CA LEU A 478 5.21 -1.78 30.67
C LEU A 478 4.36 -0.56 31.07
N LEU A 479 4.85 0.65 30.80
CA LEU A 479 4.18 1.89 31.17
C LEU A 479 2.94 2.17 30.32
N ARG A 480 2.84 1.58 29.11
CA ARG A 480 1.64 1.66 28.26
C ARG A 480 0.59 0.58 28.56
N ASP A 481 0.91 -0.45 29.35
CA ASP A 481 -0.06 -1.45 29.82
C ASP A 481 -0.97 -0.84 30.89
N ALA A 482 -2.02 -0.14 30.44
CA ALA A 482 -2.81 0.72 31.31
C ALA A 482 -3.46 -0.07 32.46
N GLN A 483 -3.36 0.47 33.66
CA GLN A 483 -3.95 -0.06 34.89
C GLN A 483 -4.55 1.09 35.69
N LYS A 484 -5.68 0.84 36.35
CA LYS A 484 -6.31 1.83 37.23
C LYS A 484 -6.90 1.16 38.46
N GLU A 485 -6.80 1.86 39.59
CA GLU A 485 -7.43 1.47 40.83
C GLU A 485 -8.88 1.96 40.88
N PHE A 486 -9.75 1.07 41.36
CA PHE A 486 -11.17 1.32 41.59
C PHE A 486 -11.54 0.86 42.99
N SER A 487 -12.42 1.59 43.66
CA SER A 487 -13.01 1.10 44.90
C SER A 487 -14.15 0.13 44.58
N LEU A 488 -14.15 -1.04 45.21
CA LEU A 488 -15.29 -1.95 45.29
C LEU A 488 -15.97 -1.76 46.64
N ILE A 489 -17.27 -1.51 46.61
CA ILE A 489 -18.14 -1.46 47.78
C ILE A 489 -18.81 -2.83 47.91
N VAL A 490 -18.66 -3.46 49.06
CA VAL A 490 -19.22 -4.78 49.38
C VAL A 490 -20.23 -4.63 50.50
N SER A 491 -21.50 -5.03 50.27
CA SER A 491 -22.45 -5.16 51.39
C SER A 491 -22.16 -6.45 52.16
N HIS A 492 -22.28 -6.42 53.49
CA HIS A 492 -22.06 -7.60 54.35
C HIS A 492 -20.73 -8.35 54.06
N PRO A 493 -19.56 -7.68 54.18
CA PRO A 493 -18.26 -8.30 53.90
C PRO A 493 -17.98 -9.55 54.76
N ASP A 494 -18.58 -9.64 55.94
CA ASP A 494 -18.55 -10.81 56.82
C ASP A 494 -19.14 -12.09 56.18
N LYS A 495 -19.97 -11.95 55.13
CA LYS A 495 -20.58 -13.05 54.39
C LYS A 495 -19.77 -13.52 53.18
N VAL A 496 -18.67 -12.84 52.87
CA VAL A 496 -17.79 -13.17 51.75
C VAL A 496 -16.53 -13.85 52.28
N LYS A 497 -16.41 -15.16 52.01
CA LYS A 497 -15.27 -15.97 52.44
C LYS A 497 -13.99 -15.60 51.69
N ASN A 498 -14.09 -15.45 50.37
CA ASN A 498 -12.97 -15.07 49.52
C ASN A 498 -13.46 -14.16 48.38
N LEU A 499 -12.64 -13.17 48.03
CA LEU A 499 -12.84 -12.30 46.87
C LEU A 499 -11.60 -12.36 45.99
N PHE A 500 -11.77 -12.42 44.67
CA PHE A 500 -10.69 -12.52 43.71
C PHE A 500 -10.86 -11.53 42.55
N ILE A 501 -9.74 -10.96 42.10
CA ILE A 501 -9.63 -10.21 40.84
C ILE A 501 -8.58 -10.89 39.95
N ASN A 502 -8.97 -11.28 38.73
CA ASN A 502 -8.07 -11.98 37.79
C ASN A 502 -7.37 -13.20 38.42
N GLY A 503 -8.12 -13.98 39.19
CA GLY A 503 -7.61 -15.16 39.92
C GLY A 503 -6.82 -14.87 41.20
N LYS A 504 -6.45 -13.61 41.46
CA LYS A 504 -5.70 -13.22 42.66
C LYS A 504 -6.64 -12.84 43.79
N LYS A 505 -6.43 -13.41 44.98
CA LYS A 505 -7.20 -13.09 46.18
C LYS A 505 -6.95 -11.64 46.59
N VAL A 506 -8.01 -10.92 46.95
CA VAL A 506 -7.97 -9.55 47.48
C VAL A 506 -8.61 -9.50 48.87
N PRO A 507 -8.31 -8.48 49.70
CA PRO A 507 -8.96 -8.31 50.99
C PRO A 507 -10.48 -8.21 50.84
N VAL A 508 -11.20 -8.68 51.86
CA VAL A 508 -12.65 -8.54 51.94
C VAL A 508 -12.94 -7.48 53.01
N ALA A 509 -13.39 -6.31 52.57
CA ALA A 509 -13.81 -5.22 53.43
C ALA A 509 -14.97 -4.48 52.78
N GLN A 510 -15.70 -3.68 53.58
CA GLN A 510 -16.80 -2.85 53.08
C GLN A 510 -16.37 -1.97 51.89
N LYS A 511 -15.12 -1.48 51.90
CA LYS A 511 -14.47 -0.81 50.78
C LYS A 511 -13.12 -1.48 50.51
N THR A 512 -12.96 -2.02 49.31
CA THR A 512 -11.77 -2.77 48.86
C THR A 512 -11.21 -2.14 47.59
N LEU A 513 -9.90 -1.98 47.47
CA LEU A 513 -9.28 -1.49 46.24
C LEU A 513 -9.08 -2.63 45.24
N LEU A 514 -9.55 -2.43 44.00
CA LEU A 514 -9.36 -3.31 42.86
C LEU A 514 -8.43 -2.64 41.84
N SER A 515 -7.40 -3.37 41.44
CA SER A 515 -6.52 -2.95 40.34
C SER A 515 -7.00 -3.62 39.04
N LEU A 516 -7.69 -2.86 38.17
CA LEU A 516 -8.15 -3.36 36.87
C LEU A 516 -7.12 -3.06 35.79
N LYS A 517 -6.81 -4.05 34.96
CA LYS A 517 -6.02 -3.87 33.73
C LYS A 517 -6.94 -3.43 32.61
N GLN A 518 -6.42 -2.69 31.63
CA GLN A 518 -7.18 -2.36 30.43
C GLN A 518 -7.63 -3.64 29.71
N GLY A 519 -8.92 -3.74 29.43
CA GLY A 519 -9.58 -4.90 28.83
C GLY A 519 -10.45 -5.68 29.83
N PRO A 520 -10.71 -6.97 29.55
CA PRO A 520 -11.53 -7.83 30.39
C PRO A 520 -10.78 -8.26 31.67
N ASN A 521 -11.48 -8.22 32.80
CA ASN A 521 -11.05 -8.64 34.12
C ASN A 521 -12.11 -9.56 34.74
N THR A 522 -11.72 -10.55 35.53
CA THR A 522 -12.66 -11.42 36.26
C THR A 522 -12.78 -11.00 37.71
N LEU A 523 -14.00 -10.71 38.17
CA LEU A 523 -14.31 -10.49 39.58
C LEU A 523 -15.11 -11.70 40.09
N CYS A 524 -14.63 -12.32 41.17
CA CYS A 524 -15.15 -13.59 41.66
C CYS A 524 -15.27 -13.58 43.18
N ALA A 525 -16.37 -14.11 43.72
CA ALA A 525 -16.61 -14.19 45.16
C ALA A 525 -17.05 -15.58 45.59
N GLU A 526 -16.63 -16.00 46.78
CA GLU A 526 -17.08 -17.21 47.47
C GLU A 526 -17.86 -16.80 48.73
N THR A 527 -19.04 -17.37 48.92
CA THR A 527 -19.92 -17.14 50.07
C THR A 527 -20.48 -18.48 50.57
N ALA A 528 -21.22 -18.48 51.68
CA ALA A 528 -22.16 -19.57 51.92
C ALA A 528 -23.34 -19.48 50.92
N PRO A 529 -23.93 -20.62 50.48
CA PRO A 529 -25.14 -20.60 49.66
C PRO A 529 -26.31 -19.90 50.37
N GLY A 530 -27.05 -19.05 49.64
CA GLY A 530 -28.19 -18.29 50.15
C GLY A 530 -27.84 -16.91 50.71
N GLU A 531 -26.56 -16.59 50.88
CA GLU A 531 -26.13 -15.28 51.39
C GLU A 531 -26.47 -14.14 50.41
N LYS A 532 -26.91 -13.01 50.97
CA LYS A 532 -27.28 -11.79 50.24
C LYS A 532 -26.16 -10.76 50.32
N VAL A 533 -25.50 -10.52 49.20
CA VAL A 533 -24.31 -9.66 49.11
C VAL A 533 -24.40 -8.81 47.85
N SER A 534 -23.91 -7.58 47.88
CA SER A 534 -23.77 -6.73 46.70
C SER A 534 -22.32 -6.35 46.50
N PHE A 535 -21.92 -6.26 45.24
CA PHE A 535 -20.60 -5.86 44.82
C PHE A 535 -20.77 -4.71 43.84
N MET A 536 -20.36 -3.50 44.21
CA MET A 536 -20.50 -2.32 43.37
C MET A 536 -19.16 -1.62 43.23
N VAL A 537 -18.65 -1.54 42.01
CA VAL A 537 -17.54 -0.65 41.72
C VAL A 537 -18.04 0.79 41.88
N GLU A 538 -17.37 1.59 42.71
CA GLU A 538 -17.78 2.95 43.06
C GLU A 538 -17.94 3.80 41.79
N LYS A 539 -19.09 4.48 41.65
CA LYS A 539 -19.53 5.23 40.45
C LYS A 539 -19.92 4.39 39.23
N HIS A 540 -19.99 3.07 39.37
CA HIS A 540 -20.39 2.12 38.33
C HIS A 540 -21.53 1.21 38.82
N PRO A 541 -22.74 1.76 39.03
CA PRO A 541 -23.88 1.00 39.57
C PRO A 541 -24.29 -0.19 38.70
N GLU A 542 -23.93 -0.19 37.41
CA GLU A 542 -24.12 -1.30 36.47
C GLU A 542 -23.47 -2.62 36.92
N THR A 543 -22.49 -2.57 37.83
CA THR A 543 -21.78 -3.76 38.34
C THR A 543 -22.57 -4.52 39.42
N ARG A 544 -23.62 -3.92 39.98
CA ARG A 544 -24.32 -4.45 41.15
C ARG A 544 -25.05 -5.77 40.88
N THR A 545 -25.69 -5.92 39.72
CA THR A 545 -26.71 -6.97 39.48
C THR A 545 -26.31 -8.01 38.44
N ALA A 546 -25.29 -7.76 37.61
CA ALA A 546 -24.89 -8.63 36.51
C ALA A 546 -23.93 -9.75 36.97
N TRP A 547 -24.45 -10.72 37.73
CA TRP A 547 -23.67 -11.82 38.29
C TRP A 547 -24.23 -13.17 37.85
N ARG A 548 -23.34 -14.15 37.61
CA ARG A 548 -23.72 -15.56 37.52
C ARG A 548 -23.29 -16.29 38.77
N THR A 549 -24.11 -17.21 39.27
CA THR A 549 -23.82 -17.97 40.49
C THR A 549 -23.94 -19.47 40.30
N SER A 550 -23.23 -20.25 41.12
CA SER A 550 -23.30 -21.71 41.11
C SER A 550 -23.05 -22.29 42.51
N LYS A 551 -23.57 -23.49 42.76
CA LYS A 551 -23.29 -24.30 43.97
C LYS A 551 -21.92 -24.96 43.94
N THR A 552 -21.35 -25.16 42.75
CA THR A 552 -20.07 -25.83 42.53
C THR A 552 -19.25 -25.10 41.48
N ALA A 553 -17.92 -25.00 41.66
CA ALA A 553 -17.03 -24.37 40.71
C ALA A 553 -15.76 -25.22 40.45
N PRO A 554 -15.36 -25.44 39.18
CA PRO A 554 -14.12 -26.14 38.84
C PRO A 554 -12.89 -25.25 39.13
N ALA A 555 -11.70 -25.82 39.27
CA ALA A 555 -10.49 -25.08 39.69
C ALA A 555 -10.18 -23.80 38.88
N ASN A 556 -10.48 -23.79 37.58
CA ASN A 556 -10.22 -22.68 36.66
C ASN A 556 -11.36 -21.64 36.59
N TRP A 557 -12.39 -21.71 37.45
CA TRP A 557 -13.58 -20.83 37.37
C TRP A 557 -13.28 -19.33 37.45
N LYS A 558 -12.14 -18.96 38.05
CA LYS A 558 -11.66 -17.59 38.20
C LYS A 558 -10.98 -17.05 36.94
N ASP A 559 -10.65 -17.91 35.99
CA ASP A 559 -9.92 -17.53 34.77
C ASP A 559 -10.85 -16.88 33.75
N LEU A 560 -10.31 -15.97 32.93
CA LEU A 560 -11.08 -15.33 31.86
C LEU A 560 -11.57 -16.36 30.81
N ASN A 561 -10.82 -17.43 30.59
CA ASN A 561 -11.15 -18.49 29.63
C ASN A 561 -12.27 -19.44 30.08
N PHE A 562 -12.69 -19.36 31.35
CA PHE A 562 -13.80 -20.16 31.84
C PHE A 562 -15.14 -19.70 31.25
N VAL A 563 -15.86 -20.64 30.63
CA VAL A 563 -17.18 -20.42 30.01
C VAL A 563 -18.26 -20.70 31.04
N ASP A 564 -18.83 -19.65 31.61
CA ASP A 564 -19.84 -19.70 32.67
C ASP A 564 -21.28 -19.55 32.17
N THR A 565 -21.52 -19.67 30.85
CA THR A 565 -22.84 -19.48 30.25
C THR A 565 -23.92 -20.44 30.75
N LYS A 566 -23.51 -21.57 31.35
CA LYS A 566 -24.41 -22.56 32.00
C LYS A 566 -24.77 -22.21 33.45
N TRP A 567 -24.06 -21.29 34.10
CA TRP A 567 -24.41 -20.85 35.45
C TRP A 567 -25.63 -19.92 35.39
N PRO A 568 -26.65 -20.07 36.25
CA PRO A 568 -27.78 -19.14 36.27
C PRO A 568 -27.32 -17.71 36.59
N MET A 569 -28.07 -16.73 36.06
CA MET A 569 -27.96 -15.35 36.55
C MET A 569 -28.41 -15.32 38.02
N ALA A 570 -27.74 -14.51 38.84
CA ALA A 570 -28.08 -14.35 40.24
C ALA A 570 -29.43 -13.65 40.39
N GLU A 571 -30.27 -14.16 41.29
CA GLU A 571 -31.44 -13.42 41.75
C GLU A 571 -30.97 -12.22 42.58
N CYS A 572 -31.70 -11.09 42.47
CA CYS A 572 -31.42 -9.88 43.23
C CYS A 572 -32.63 -9.54 44.10
N ASP A 573 -32.38 -9.09 45.34
CA ASP A 573 -33.43 -8.50 46.17
C ASP A 573 -33.75 -7.04 45.77
N GLU A 574 -34.72 -6.42 46.45
CA GLU A 574 -35.17 -5.04 46.19
C GLU A 574 -34.05 -3.99 46.36
N ASN A 575 -33.00 -4.32 47.11
CA ASN A 575 -31.84 -3.45 47.35
C ASN A 575 -30.72 -3.69 46.33
N GLY A 576 -30.88 -4.69 45.46
CA GLY A 576 -29.90 -5.13 44.48
C GLY A 576 -28.79 -6.01 45.06
N ASN A 577 -28.99 -6.64 46.23
CA ASN A 577 -28.07 -7.66 46.71
C ASN A 577 -28.31 -8.96 45.94
N ILE A 578 -27.25 -9.57 45.44
CA ILE A 578 -27.30 -10.88 44.79
C ILE A 578 -27.47 -11.98 45.83
N ILE A 579 -28.31 -12.97 45.53
CA ILE A 579 -28.43 -14.21 46.30
C ILE A 579 -27.42 -15.21 45.74
N SER A 580 -26.29 -15.38 46.44
CA SER A 580 -25.20 -16.24 45.98
C SER A 580 -25.51 -17.71 46.21
N GLN A 581 -25.23 -18.58 45.24
CA GLN A 581 -25.32 -20.04 45.42
C GLN A 581 -24.05 -20.66 46.02
N GLY A 582 -23.07 -19.84 46.40
CA GLY A 582 -21.79 -20.25 46.96
C GLY A 582 -20.60 -19.68 46.17
N TYR A 583 -20.70 -19.67 44.84
CA TYR A 583 -19.73 -19.07 43.94
C TYR A 583 -20.41 -18.04 43.04
N ALA A 584 -19.85 -16.82 42.95
CA ALA A 584 -20.38 -15.74 42.13
C ALA A 584 -19.28 -15.18 41.20
N ARG A 585 -19.61 -14.93 39.92
CA ARG A 585 -18.67 -14.45 38.91
C ARG A 585 -19.25 -13.33 38.04
N GLN A 586 -18.44 -12.31 37.79
CA GLN A 586 -18.69 -11.21 36.86
C GLN A 586 -17.43 -10.93 36.02
N ILE A 587 -17.61 -10.54 34.76
CA ILE A 587 -16.54 -10.08 33.86
C ILE A 587 -16.65 -8.57 33.73
N LEU A 588 -15.64 -7.86 34.22
CA LEU A 588 -15.53 -6.40 34.14
C LEU A 588 -14.66 -5.99 32.97
N VAL A 589 -15.16 -5.14 32.09
CA VAL A 589 -14.38 -4.57 30.99
C VAL A 589 -14.10 -3.12 31.32
N TRP A 590 -12.81 -2.76 31.39
CA TRP A 590 -12.41 -1.37 31.57
C TRP A 590 -11.52 -0.94 30.42
N GLU A 591 -11.75 0.27 29.93
CA GLU A 591 -10.92 0.89 28.91
C GLU A 591 -10.38 2.22 29.40
N ASN A 592 -9.10 2.49 29.15
CA ASN A 592 -8.50 3.77 29.53
C ASN A 592 -8.98 4.90 28.62
N ARG A 593 -9.30 4.56 27.36
CA ARG A 593 -9.78 5.49 26.33
C ARG A 593 -10.87 4.79 25.51
N HIS A 594 -11.84 5.55 25.00
CA HIS A 594 -12.94 4.99 24.20
C HIS A 594 -12.50 4.31 22.89
N TYR A 595 -11.33 4.67 22.38
CA TYR A 595 -10.67 4.07 21.21
C TYR A 595 -9.63 2.99 21.56
N GLY A 596 -9.63 2.50 22.79
CA GLY A 596 -8.75 1.43 23.24
C GLY A 596 -8.96 0.12 22.47
N ASN A 597 -8.05 -0.84 22.67
CA ASN A 597 -8.05 -2.09 21.92
C ASN A 597 -9.26 -2.99 22.21
N TRP A 598 -10.01 -2.75 23.28
CA TRP A 598 -11.21 -3.46 23.67
C TRP A 598 -12.46 -2.60 23.51
N GLY A 599 -12.33 -1.31 23.20
CA GLY A 599 -13.44 -0.38 23.02
C GLY A 599 -14.25 -0.67 21.74
N PRO A 600 -15.53 -0.27 21.69
CA PRO A 600 -16.43 -0.56 20.57
C PRO A 600 -16.24 0.39 19.37
N PHE A 601 -15.49 1.48 19.50
CA PHE A 601 -15.41 2.50 18.46
C PHE A 601 -14.21 2.33 17.51
N THR A 602 -14.35 2.87 16.30
CA THR A 602 -13.19 3.11 15.43
C THR A 602 -12.24 4.09 16.12
N ARG A 603 -10.92 3.98 15.87
CA ARG A 603 -9.90 4.85 16.49
C ARG A 603 -10.05 6.30 16.05
N THR A 604 -10.88 7.05 16.76
CA THR A 604 -11.15 8.48 16.57
C THR A 604 -11.00 9.18 17.91
N ARG A 605 -10.20 10.24 18.00
CA ARG A 605 -9.93 10.93 19.28
C ARG A 605 -11.13 11.67 19.84
N LYS A 606 -11.97 12.22 18.96
CA LYS A 606 -13.18 12.99 19.27
C LYS A 606 -14.23 12.74 18.20
N TRP A 607 -15.48 12.53 18.58
CA TRP A 607 -16.55 12.30 17.62
C TRP A 607 -17.25 13.60 17.24
N ASN A 608 -17.22 13.94 15.96
CA ASN A 608 -17.87 15.16 15.48
C ASN A 608 -19.29 14.85 14.99
N PHE A 609 -20.25 15.68 15.40
CA PHE A 609 -21.65 15.63 14.97
C PHE A 609 -22.00 16.91 14.22
N VAL A 610 -22.57 16.79 13.03
CA VAL A 610 -23.01 17.93 12.23
C VAL A 610 -24.40 18.36 12.67
N ASN A 611 -24.57 19.66 12.92
CA ASN A 611 -25.86 20.23 13.30
C ASN A 611 -26.88 20.08 12.16
N ASP A 612 -28.15 19.84 12.49
CA ASP A 612 -29.24 19.58 11.54
C ASP A 612 -29.02 18.43 10.54
N SER A 613 -28.25 17.42 10.92
CA SER A 613 -27.82 16.36 10.00
C SER A 613 -27.87 14.95 10.61
N LEU A 614 -27.98 13.96 9.72
CA LEU A 614 -27.84 12.55 10.02
C LEU A 614 -26.37 12.23 10.30
N ASN A 615 -26.13 11.91 11.56
CA ASN A 615 -24.84 11.54 12.08
C ASN A 615 -24.77 10.04 12.32
N THR A 616 -23.81 9.40 11.68
CA THR A 616 -23.60 7.97 11.86
C THR A 616 -22.51 7.72 12.90
N LEU A 617 -22.80 6.89 13.90
CA LEU A 617 -21.88 6.30 14.86
C LEU A 617 -21.62 4.84 14.48
N LYS A 618 -20.36 4.48 14.23
CA LYS A 618 -19.98 3.10 13.91
C LYS A 618 -19.45 2.39 15.15
N ILE A 619 -20.07 1.27 15.51
CA ILE A 619 -19.65 0.41 16.62
C ILE A 619 -19.25 -0.98 16.13
N GLN A 620 -18.32 -1.60 16.83
CA GLN A 620 -17.97 -3.01 16.74
C GLN A 620 -18.81 -3.81 17.74
N LEU A 621 -19.30 -4.96 17.28
CA LEU A 621 -20.12 -5.89 18.05
C LEU A 621 -19.35 -7.18 18.29
N ASP A 622 -18.10 -7.04 18.72
CA ASP A 622 -17.29 -8.15 19.21
C ASP A 622 -17.31 -8.19 20.73
N THR A 623 -17.09 -9.39 21.28
CA THR A 623 -16.99 -9.58 22.72
C THR A 623 -15.52 -9.62 23.16
N PRO A 624 -15.17 -9.00 24.30
CA PRO A 624 -13.85 -9.12 24.90
C PRO A 624 -13.62 -10.48 25.59
N THR A 625 -14.64 -11.33 25.66
CA THR A 625 -14.49 -12.72 26.13
C THR A 625 -13.88 -13.62 25.05
N PRO A 626 -13.15 -14.69 25.45
CA PRO A 626 -12.59 -15.66 24.50
C PRO A 626 -13.64 -16.62 23.90
N PHE A 627 -14.88 -16.55 24.37
CA PHE A 627 -16.03 -17.33 23.90
C PHE A 627 -17.14 -16.42 23.38
N PRO A 628 -18.03 -16.91 22.49
CA PRO A 628 -19.11 -16.09 21.93
C PRO A 628 -20.22 -15.79 22.96
N LEU A 629 -20.97 -14.70 22.73
CA LEU A 629 -22.17 -14.34 23.49
C LEU A 629 -23.42 -14.52 22.63
N ASP A 630 -24.56 -14.87 23.25
CA ASP A 630 -25.84 -15.02 22.54
C ASP A 630 -26.53 -13.69 22.26
N GLU A 631 -26.25 -12.69 23.10
CA GLU A 631 -26.73 -11.33 22.98
C GLU A 631 -25.71 -10.30 23.48
N LEU A 632 -25.90 -9.04 23.11
CA LEU A 632 -25.12 -7.91 23.58
C LEU A 632 -26.00 -6.67 23.62
N VAL A 633 -26.04 -6.00 24.76
CA VAL A 633 -26.65 -4.68 24.90
C VAL A 633 -25.55 -3.63 24.79
N PHE A 634 -25.70 -2.69 23.86
CA PHE A 634 -24.89 -1.48 23.81
C PHE A 634 -25.74 -0.31 24.33
N ALA A 635 -25.28 0.36 25.38
CA ALA A 635 -25.97 1.51 25.95
C ALA A 635 -25.18 2.79 25.65
N LEU A 636 -25.91 3.87 25.35
CA LEU A 636 -25.35 5.18 25.05
C LEU A 636 -26.21 6.29 25.66
N GLU A 637 -25.60 7.16 26.45
CA GLU A 637 -26.21 8.38 26.96
C GLU A 637 -25.77 9.59 26.13
N VAL A 638 -26.74 10.29 25.56
CA VAL A 638 -26.56 11.41 24.64
C VAL A 638 -27.39 12.61 25.11
N PRO A 639 -27.06 13.86 24.73
CA PRO A 639 -27.90 15.01 25.06
C PRO A 639 -29.34 14.80 24.54
N SER A 640 -30.36 15.26 25.27
CA SER A 640 -31.77 15.04 24.89
C SER A 640 -32.18 15.71 23.56
N SER A 641 -31.34 16.58 23.00
CA SER A 641 -31.44 17.11 21.63
C SER A 641 -31.13 16.08 20.54
N PHE A 642 -30.66 14.89 20.91
CA PHE A 642 -30.39 13.79 19.99
C PHE A 642 -31.54 12.80 19.96
N ARG A 643 -31.96 12.46 18.73
CA ARG A 643 -32.84 11.32 18.48
C ARG A 643 -32.16 10.27 17.62
N THR A 644 -32.41 9.00 17.92
CA THR A 644 -31.99 7.86 17.10
C THR A 644 -33.17 7.27 16.35
N PHE A 645 -32.90 6.52 15.29
CA PHE A 645 -33.92 5.87 14.47
C PHE A 645 -33.86 4.35 14.62
N GLN A 646 -35.03 3.69 14.62
CA GLN A 646 -35.11 2.23 14.63
C GLN A 646 -35.07 1.68 13.20
N ARG A 647 -34.17 0.72 12.93
CA ARG A 647 -34.04 0.08 11.61
C ARG A 647 -35.27 -0.77 11.28
N ASP A 648 -35.52 -0.93 9.98
CA ASP A 648 -36.55 -1.77 9.41
C ASP A 648 -36.36 -3.25 9.80
N MET A 649 -37.24 -3.76 10.68
CA MET A 649 -37.21 -5.15 11.12
C MET A 649 -37.55 -6.18 10.03
N SER A 650 -38.10 -5.76 8.88
CA SER A 650 -38.30 -6.65 7.72
C SER A 650 -37.02 -6.89 6.90
N LYS A 651 -35.99 -6.04 7.05
CA LYS A 651 -34.73 -6.16 6.31
C LYS A 651 -33.67 -6.87 7.15
N LYS A 652 -33.09 -7.96 6.62
CA LYS A 652 -31.95 -8.63 7.26
C LYS A 652 -30.74 -7.67 7.31
N GLY A 653 -30.04 -7.67 8.45
CA GLY A 653 -28.76 -6.97 8.58
C GLY A 653 -27.69 -7.59 7.67
N THR A 654 -26.61 -6.85 7.43
CA THR A 654 -25.43 -7.36 6.71
C THR A 654 -24.35 -7.76 7.72
N ALA A 655 -23.37 -8.57 7.32
CA ALA A 655 -22.21 -8.86 8.16
C ALA A 655 -21.43 -7.59 8.57
N THR A 656 -21.50 -6.54 7.74
CA THR A 656 -20.89 -5.22 7.99
C THR A 656 -21.71 -4.32 8.93
N SER A 657 -22.99 -4.65 9.16
CA SER A 657 -23.93 -3.83 9.91
C SER A 657 -25.12 -4.67 10.42
N LEU A 658 -24.93 -5.31 11.57
CA LEU A 658 -26.00 -5.94 12.32
C LEU A 658 -27.01 -4.88 12.77
N ARG A 659 -28.27 -5.27 12.81
CA ARG A 659 -29.35 -4.43 13.33
C ARG A 659 -29.55 -4.72 14.81
N ALA A 660 -29.85 -3.69 15.59
CA ALA A 660 -30.40 -3.88 16.92
C ALA A 660 -31.83 -4.46 16.79
N MET A 661 -32.13 -5.49 17.57
CA MET A 661 -33.45 -6.12 17.64
C MET A 661 -34.45 -5.25 18.39
N LYS A 662 -33.96 -4.50 19.38
CA LYS A 662 -34.75 -3.57 20.18
C LYS A 662 -33.92 -2.32 20.49
N VAL A 663 -34.57 -1.16 20.47
CA VAL A 663 -34.02 0.10 20.94
C VAL A 663 -34.94 0.64 22.03
N THR A 664 -34.42 0.88 23.23
CA THR A 664 -35.18 1.43 24.36
C THR A 664 -34.64 2.80 24.72
N LYS A 665 -35.53 3.75 25.02
CA LYS A 665 -35.18 5.09 25.50
C LYS A 665 -35.59 5.23 26.96
N SER A 666 -34.72 5.76 27.80
CA SER A 666 -34.99 6.11 29.21
C SER A 666 -34.29 7.41 29.59
N ALA A 667 -34.57 7.95 30.78
CA ALA A 667 -33.86 9.10 31.31
C ALA A 667 -32.38 8.74 31.57
N GLY A 668 -31.46 9.61 31.14
CA GLY A 668 -30.04 9.41 31.38
C GLY A 668 -29.63 9.68 32.83
N SER A 669 -28.41 9.27 33.19
CA SER A 669 -27.83 9.53 34.51
C SER A 669 -27.57 11.02 34.79
N ARG A 670 -27.59 11.87 33.74
CA ARG A 670 -27.33 13.31 33.79
C ARG A 670 -28.57 14.08 33.35
N LYS A 671 -28.87 15.20 34.02
CA LYS A 671 -29.95 16.11 33.62
C LYS A 671 -29.73 16.61 32.18
N GLY A 672 -30.76 16.52 31.34
CA GLY A 672 -30.69 16.91 29.92
C GLY A 672 -30.03 15.87 29.00
N PHE A 673 -29.87 14.63 29.47
CA PHE A 673 -29.40 13.51 28.67
C PHE A 673 -30.44 12.38 28.65
N ASP A 674 -30.53 11.70 27.52
CA ASP A 674 -31.34 10.50 27.31
C ASP A 674 -30.42 9.29 27.18
N ARG A 675 -30.85 8.14 27.73
CA ARG A 675 -30.16 6.86 27.58
C ARG A 675 -30.86 6.00 26.55
N TYR A 676 -30.11 5.58 25.54
CA TYR A 676 -30.54 4.63 24.52
C TYR A 676 -29.85 3.28 24.72
N GLU A 677 -30.63 2.20 24.69
CA GLU A 677 -30.12 0.82 24.81
C GLU A 677 -30.46 0.03 23.55
N PHE A 678 -29.42 -0.52 22.91
CA PHE A 678 -29.49 -1.26 21.66
C PHE A 678 -29.20 -2.74 21.93
N LEU A 679 -30.23 -3.58 21.84
CA LEU A 679 -30.11 -5.03 22.02
C LEU A 679 -29.74 -5.70 20.70
N TYR A 680 -28.62 -6.42 20.66
CA TYR A 680 -28.20 -7.25 19.53
C TYR A 680 -28.30 -8.73 19.94
N GLN A 681 -28.80 -9.58 19.04
CA GLN A 681 -28.94 -11.03 19.28
C GLN A 681 -28.26 -11.83 18.16
N GLY A 682 -27.83 -13.04 18.50
CA GLY A 682 -27.07 -13.96 17.65
C GLY A 682 -25.64 -14.09 18.16
N LYS A 683 -24.93 -15.16 17.76
CA LYS A 683 -23.56 -15.50 18.23
C LYS A 683 -22.56 -14.35 17.99
N ILE A 684 -22.45 -13.42 18.94
CA ILE A 684 -21.48 -12.32 19.00
C ILE A 684 -20.11 -12.95 19.20
N LYS A 685 -19.21 -12.76 18.24
CA LYS A 685 -17.92 -13.45 18.21
C LYS A 685 -16.88 -12.75 19.08
N PRO A 686 -15.90 -13.51 19.63
CA PRO A 686 -14.71 -12.95 20.26
C PRO A 686 -13.96 -11.98 19.36
N ILE A 687 -13.32 -10.98 19.97
CA ILE A 687 -12.37 -10.09 19.29
C ILE A 687 -11.33 -10.91 18.52
N GLY A 688 -11.03 -10.48 17.29
CA GLY A 688 -10.03 -11.10 16.42
C GLY A 688 -10.53 -12.24 15.54
N GLN A 689 -11.76 -12.73 15.75
CA GLN A 689 -12.36 -13.73 14.86
C GLN A 689 -13.00 -13.09 13.62
N ASN A 690 -12.66 -13.59 12.43
CA ASN A 690 -13.13 -13.05 11.15
C ASN A 690 -14.45 -13.70 10.65
N PRO A 691 -15.34 -12.92 10.00
CA PRO A 691 -15.38 -11.45 10.00
C PRO A 691 -15.97 -10.92 11.33
N PRO A 692 -15.39 -9.89 11.98
CA PRO A 692 -16.05 -9.22 13.10
C PRO A 692 -17.33 -8.53 12.64
N ALA A 693 -18.30 -8.52 13.54
CA ALA A 693 -19.57 -7.85 13.36
C ALA A 693 -19.46 -6.38 13.78
N GLY A 694 -20.24 -5.51 13.14
CA GLY A 694 -20.41 -4.12 13.55
C GLY A 694 -21.83 -3.65 13.36
N SER A 695 -22.14 -2.43 13.81
CA SER A 695 -23.42 -1.76 13.58
C SER A 695 -23.20 -0.28 13.32
N TYR A 696 -24.03 0.29 12.44
CA TYR A 696 -24.17 1.73 12.27
C TYR A 696 -25.41 2.20 13.03
N ILE A 697 -25.20 3.07 14.01
CA ILE A 697 -26.25 3.77 14.75
C ILE A 697 -26.37 5.17 14.17
N VAL A 698 -27.59 5.63 13.92
CA VAL A 698 -27.84 6.89 13.22
C VAL A 698 -28.59 7.82 14.16
N PHE A 699 -28.00 8.98 14.41
CA PHE A 699 -28.55 10.05 15.21
C PHE A 699 -28.87 11.27 14.35
N GLN A 700 -29.87 12.03 14.75
CA GLN A 700 -30.04 13.41 14.33
C GLN A 700 -29.93 14.28 15.58
N ALA A 701 -29.02 15.25 15.53
CA ALA A 701 -28.99 16.35 16.50
C ALA A 701 -29.94 17.43 15.99
N ASP A 702 -30.83 17.92 16.85
CA ASP A 702 -31.65 19.10 16.53
C ASP A 702 -30.82 20.38 16.50
N ASN A 703 -31.43 21.48 16.07
CA ASN A 703 -30.77 22.77 15.90
C ASN A 703 -30.56 23.57 17.20
N SER A 704 -30.92 23.01 18.36
CA SER A 704 -30.76 23.70 19.64
C SER A 704 -29.30 23.81 20.10
N MET A 705 -28.42 22.94 19.58
CA MET A 705 -27.02 22.94 19.97
C MET A 705 -26.19 23.93 19.15
N LYS A 706 -25.40 24.75 19.85
CA LYS A 706 -24.51 25.74 19.21
C LYS A 706 -23.32 25.05 18.54
N PRO A 707 -23.01 25.33 17.25
CA PRO A 707 -21.77 24.89 16.62
C PRO A 707 -20.52 25.28 17.41
N GLY A 708 -19.56 24.35 17.48
CA GLY A 708 -18.34 24.47 18.27
C GLY A 708 -18.46 23.93 19.70
N SER A 709 -19.67 23.71 20.22
CA SER A 709 -19.87 23.17 21.58
C SER A 709 -19.28 21.77 21.70
N GLU A 710 -18.66 21.50 22.85
CA GLU A 710 -18.10 20.19 23.21
C GLU A 710 -18.93 19.54 24.33
N PHE A 711 -19.05 18.22 24.28
CA PHE A 711 -19.79 17.44 25.28
C PHE A 711 -19.25 16.00 25.34
N GLU A 712 -19.69 15.23 26.33
CA GLU A 712 -19.31 13.83 26.48
C GLU A 712 -20.52 12.91 26.39
N MET A 713 -20.45 11.89 25.53
CA MET A 713 -21.38 10.76 25.56
C MET A 713 -20.86 9.70 26.54
N ILE A 714 -21.76 9.07 27.30
CA ILE A 714 -21.40 7.93 28.16
C ILE A 714 -21.84 6.65 27.46
N TYR A 715 -20.98 5.63 27.40
CA TYR A 715 -21.32 4.36 26.77
C TYR A 715 -20.91 3.17 27.63
N SER A 716 -21.57 2.03 27.41
CA SER A 716 -21.22 0.74 28.00
C SER A 716 -21.75 -0.40 27.14
N ARG A 717 -21.22 -1.60 27.36
CA ARG A 717 -21.71 -2.88 26.84
C ARG A 717 -22.03 -3.82 27.99
N SER A 718 -23.07 -4.62 27.84
CA SER A 718 -23.40 -5.68 28.79
C SER A 718 -23.97 -6.92 28.10
N SER A 719 -23.78 -8.07 28.72
CA SER A 719 -24.38 -9.35 28.31
C SER A 719 -24.25 -10.37 29.43
N GLY A 720 -25.36 -10.86 29.98
CA GLY A 720 -25.33 -11.73 31.16
C GLY A 720 -24.53 -11.11 32.30
N ASN A 721 -23.40 -11.72 32.67
CA ASN A 721 -22.47 -11.23 33.70
C ASN A 721 -21.23 -10.50 33.14
N LEU A 722 -21.21 -10.17 31.85
CA LEU A 722 -20.25 -9.22 31.29
C LEU A 722 -20.77 -7.80 31.44
N VAL A 723 -19.94 -6.92 32.01
CA VAL A 723 -20.22 -5.50 32.21
C VAL A 723 -19.00 -4.67 31.81
N GLU A 724 -19.17 -3.78 30.84
CA GLU A 724 -18.21 -2.72 30.58
C GLU A 724 -18.50 -1.52 31.47
N LEU A 725 -17.52 -1.12 32.27
CA LEU A 725 -17.61 0.06 33.12
C LEU A 725 -17.89 1.29 32.26
N ALA A 726 -18.92 2.06 32.59
CA ALA A 726 -19.33 3.23 31.84
C ALA A 726 -18.14 4.14 31.47
N GLN A 727 -17.94 4.35 30.18
CA GLN A 727 -16.84 5.11 29.61
C GLN A 727 -17.35 6.39 28.96
N LYS A 728 -16.46 7.39 28.84
CA LYS A 728 -16.76 8.68 28.21
C LYS A 728 -16.15 8.76 26.82
N MET A 729 -16.93 9.26 25.86
CA MET A 729 -16.47 9.61 24.53
C MET A 729 -16.62 11.12 24.32
N PRO A 730 -15.52 11.86 24.08
CA PRO A 730 -15.57 13.29 23.79
C PRO A 730 -16.17 13.54 22.40
N CYS A 731 -17.04 14.54 22.33
CA CYS A 731 -17.82 14.89 21.15
C CYS A 731 -17.81 16.40 20.89
N ARG A 732 -18.04 16.81 19.64
CA ARG A 732 -18.16 18.21 19.23
C ARG A 732 -19.27 18.41 18.20
N ILE A 733 -20.01 19.52 18.30
CA ILE A 733 -20.96 19.94 17.28
C ILE A 733 -20.26 20.76 16.19
N LEU A 734 -20.40 20.36 14.93
CA LEU A 734 -19.94 21.08 13.75
C LEU A 734 -21.08 21.95 13.18
N PRO A 735 -20.76 23.03 12.44
CA PRO A 735 -21.75 23.78 11.69
C PRO A 735 -22.49 22.91 10.67
N PRO A 736 -23.69 23.31 10.22
CA PRO A 736 -24.40 22.65 9.12
C PRO A 736 -23.55 22.50 7.86
N ILE A 737 -23.85 21.48 7.06
CA ILE A 737 -23.16 21.24 5.78
C ILE A 737 -23.44 22.39 4.81
N ASN A 738 -22.38 23.06 4.33
CA ASN A 738 -22.48 24.18 3.40
C ASN A 738 -21.45 24.07 2.27
N GLY A 739 -21.55 22.98 1.51
CA GLY A 739 -20.76 22.72 0.31
C GLY A 739 -21.41 23.22 -0.97
N ARG A 740 -20.77 22.96 -2.11
CA ARG A 740 -21.25 23.34 -3.45
C ARG A 740 -20.85 22.31 -4.48
N ILE A 741 -21.77 21.92 -5.36
CA ILE A 741 -21.48 20.92 -6.42
C ILE A 741 -20.57 21.55 -7.50
N PRO A 742 -19.36 21.03 -7.75
CA PRO A 742 -18.51 21.52 -8.83
C PRO A 742 -19.04 21.18 -10.23
N LYS A 743 -18.85 22.10 -11.19
CA LYS A 743 -19.35 21.95 -12.57
C LYS A 743 -18.49 21.03 -13.42
N LYS A 744 -17.17 21.09 -13.27
CA LYS A 744 -16.15 20.34 -14.01
C LYS A 744 -15.56 19.20 -13.18
N ILE A 745 -15.32 19.42 -11.88
CA ILE A 745 -14.74 18.42 -10.97
C ILE A 745 -15.82 17.46 -10.49
N TYR A 746 -15.51 16.16 -10.45
CA TYR A 746 -16.46 15.13 -10.03
C TYR A 746 -16.09 14.56 -8.66
N ILE A 747 -16.85 14.99 -7.65
CA ILE A 747 -16.77 14.46 -6.29
C ILE A 747 -17.88 13.44 -6.14
N GLU A 748 -17.57 12.21 -5.78
CA GLU A 748 -18.59 11.20 -5.48
C GLU A 748 -18.25 10.43 -4.21
N THR A 749 -19.21 9.67 -3.72
CA THR A 749 -18.96 8.67 -2.69
C THR A 749 -19.34 7.31 -3.21
N TRP A 750 -18.40 6.37 -3.22
CA TRP A 750 -18.69 4.99 -3.55
C TRP A 750 -19.09 4.23 -2.29
N MET A 751 -20.39 4.00 -2.15
CA MET A 751 -20.91 3.01 -1.22
C MET A 751 -21.94 2.18 -1.97
N TYR A 752 -21.88 0.87 -1.77
CA TYR A 752 -23.06 0.03 -1.93
C TYR A 752 -24.17 0.72 -1.14
N THR A 753 -25.14 1.24 -1.87
CA THR A 753 -26.37 1.83 -1.37
C THR A 753 -26.95 0.99 -0.23
N HIS A 754 -26.78 -0.35 -0.26
CA HIS A 754 -27.17 -1.29 0.80
C HIS A 754 -26.62 -1.01 2.22
N ASN A 755 -25.53 -0.24 2.37
CA ASN A 755 -24.96 0.14 3.66
C ASN A 755 -25.23 1.59 4.07
N LEU A 756 -26.09 2.30 3.33
CA LEU A 756 -26.51 3.65 3.67
C LEU A 756 -27.47 3.61 4.86
N PRO A 757 -27.39 4.59 5.79
CA PRO A 757 -28.41 4.84 6.81
C PRO A 757 -29.82 4.64 6.23
N GLY A 758 -30.17 5.39 5.20
CA GLY A 758 -31.50 5.37 4.58
C GLY A 758 -31.97 4.00 4.05
N ASN A 759 -31.06 3.12 3.62
CA ASN A 759 -31.43 1.80 3.12
C ASN A 759 -31.91 0.84 4.22
N TYR A 760 -31.56 1.14 5.47
CA TYR A 760 -31.90 0.35 6.63
C TYR A 760 -33.15 0.80 7.37
N PHE A 761 -33.70 1.97 7.05
CA PHE A 761 -34.91 2.49 7.67
C PHE A 761 -36.10 2.32 6.71
N LYS A 762 -37.30 2.08 7.27
CA LYS A 762 -38.55 2.09 6.48
C LYS A 762 -38.90 3.50 6.04
N ASP A 763 -38.60 4.46 6.90
CA ASP A 763 -38.95 5.86 6.77
C ASP A 763 -38.37 6.48 5.49
N VAL A 764 -39.25 7.10 4.70
CA VAL A 764 -38.90 7.80 3.46
C VAL A 764 -38.15 9.09 3.78
N ASP A 765 -38.44 9.71 4.92
CA ASP A 765 -37.91 11.02 5.32
C ASP A 765 -36.40 10.95 5.63
N ILE A 766 -35.94 9.87 6.28
CA ILE A 766 -34.51 9.65 6.57
C ILE A 766 -33.72 9.47 5.27
N ARG A 767 -34.31 8.83 4.26
CA ARG A 767 -33.66 8.65 2.96
C ARG A 767 -33.53 9.99 2.25
N GLU A 768 -34.60 10.76 2.18
CA GLU A 768 -34.57 12.09 1.58
C GLU A 768 -33.57 13.02 2.28
N LEU A 769 -33.47 12.93 3.61
CA LEU A 769 -32.51 13.69 4.39
C LEU A 769 -31.04 13.31 4.09
N ASP A 770 -30.69 12.01 4.02
CA ASP A 770 -29.33 11.57 3.60
C ASP A 770 -28.98 12.09 2.19
N MET A 771 -29.96 12.10 1.27
CA MET A 771 -29.75 12.66 -0.06
C MET A 771 -29.52 14.16 -0.02
N ARG A 772 -30.33 14.90 0.73
CA ARG A 772 -30.20 16.36 0.90
C ARG A 772 -28.81 16.73 1.43
N GLU A 773 -28.30 15.98 2.40
CA GLU A 773 -26.99 16.21 3.00
C GLU A 773 -25.83 15.96 2.04
N ARG A 774 -25.91 14.92 1.22
CA ARG A 774 -24.91 14.64 0.17
C ARG A 774 -24.85 15.77 -0.85
N LEU A 775 -26.01 16.25 -1.27
CA LEU A 775 -26.13 17.38 -2.20
C LEU A 775 -25.56 18.65 -1.56
N ALA A 776 -25.91 18.91 -0.29
CA ALA A 776 -25.35 20.01 0.48
C ALA A 776 -23.84 19.89 0.64
N ALA A 777 -23.26 18.69 0.70
CA ALA A 777 -21.82 18.47 0.73
C ALA A 777 -21.13 18.64 -0.64
N GLY A 778 -21.90 18.83 -1.72
CA GLY A 778 -21.36 18.97 -3.08
C GLY A 778 -21.04 17.63 -3.77
N ILE A 779 -21.64 16.53 -3.31
CA ILE A 779 -21.40 15.17 -3.80
C ILE A 779 -22.30 14.89 -5.02
N ASN A 780 -21.70 14.37 -6.09
CA ASN A 780 -22.41 13.80 -7.22
C ASN A 780 -22.91 12.40 -6.88
N MET A 781 -24.08 12.05 -7.42
CA MET A 781 -24.87 10.94 -6.90
C MET A 781 -24.81 9.72 -7.82
N GLN A 782 -24.47 8.57 -7.21
CA GLN A 782 -24.75 7.24 -7.73
C GLN A 782 -26.03 6.72 -7.06
N GLY A 783 -26.93 6.04 -7.78
CA GLY A 783 -28.25 5.68 -7.25
C GLY A 783 -28.82 4.32 -7.66
N GLU A 784 -29.58 3.70 -6.76
CA GLU A 784 -30.48 2.57 -7.04
C GLU A 784 -31.78 3.03 -7.71
N GLU A 785 -32.41 2.12 -8.44
CA GLU A 785 -33.59 2.39 -9.26
C GLU A 785 -34.74 3.10 -8.59
N LYS A 786 -35.09 2.63 -7.40
CA LYS A 786 -36.17 3.19 -6.59
C LYS A 786 -35.93 4.63 -6.12
N TYR A 787 -34.73 5.19 -6.24
CA TYR A 787 -34.41 6.54 -5.76
C TYR A 787 -34.38 7.58 -6.88
N TYR A 788 -34.50 7.15 -8.14
CA TYR A 788 -34.49 8.01 -9.34
C TYR A 788 -35.42 9.24 -9.30
N PRO A 789 -36.65 9.17 -8.76
CA PRO A 789 -37.53 10.33 -8.66
C PRO A 789 -36.97 11.48 -7.79
N LEU A 790 -36.19 11.18 -6.75
CA LEU A 790 -35.63 12.20 -5.84
C LEU A 790 -34.50 13.00 -6.53
N TYR A 791 -33.77 12.39 -7.44
CA TYR A 791 -32.63 13.06 -8.10
C TYR A 791 -33.04 14.03 -9.21
N GLY A 792 -34.23 13.87 -9.80
CA GLY A 792 -34.74 14.73 -10.88
C GLY A 792 -34.98 16.19 -10.46
N LYS A 793 -34.99 16.47 -9.15
CA LYS A 793 -35.18 17.80 -8.57
C LYS A 793 -33.86 18.55 -8.27
N THR A 794 -32.71 18.02 -8.69
CA THR A 794 -31.39 18.48 -8.22
C THR A 794 -30.45 18.79 -9.38
N SER A 795 -29.43 19.62 -9.14
CA SER A 795 -28.36 19.92 -10.10
C SER A 795 -27.22 18.89 -10.09
N ALA A 796 -27.32 17.83 -9.28
CA ALA A 796 -26.29 16.80 -9.19
C ALA A 796 -26.23 15.94 -10.45
N LYS A 797 -25.01 15.57 -10.85
CA LYS A 797 -24.79 14.66 -11.98
C LYS A 797 -25.18 13.24 -11.55
N GLN A 798 -26.23 12.70 -12.18
CA GLN A 798 -26.65 11.32 -12.01
C GLN A 798 -25.80 10.36 -12.86
N VAL A 799 -25.49 9.21 -12.28
CA VAL A 799 -24.66 8.16 -12.89
C VAL A 799 -25.42 6.84 -12.97
N ILE A 800 -25.39 6.25 -14.16
CA ILE A 800 -25.73 4.84 -14.34
C ILE A 800 -24.50 4.04 -13.97
N LEU A 801 -24.53 3.44 -12.77
CA LEU A 801 -23.46 2.57 -12.29
C LEU A 801 -23.67 1.15 -12.80
N THR A 802 -22.63 0.58 -13.39
CA THR A 802 -22.59 -0.85 -13.71
C THR A 802 -21.29 -1.49 -13.22
N CYS A 803 -21.40 -2.64 -12.57
CA CYS A 803 -20.27 -3.58 -12.42
C CYS A 803 -20.21 -4.51 -13.64
N TYR A 804 -20.55 -3.98 -14.81
CA TYR A 804 -20.57 -4.68 -16.07
C TYR A 804 -19.11 -4.94 -16.47
N PRO A 805 -18.61 -6.17 -16.55
CA PRO A 805 -17.30 -6.34 -17.18
C PRO A 805 -17.37 -5.75 -18.58
N ILE A 806 -16.31 -5.07 -19.05
CA ILE A 806 -16.25 -4.61 -20.46
C ILE A 806 -16.45 -5.79 -21.44
N TRP A 807 -16.31 -7.01 -20.94
CA TRP A 807 -16.54 -8.26 -21.63
C TRP A 807 -17.86 -8.97 -21.27
N GLY A 808 -18.89 -8.44 -20.61
CA GLY A 808 -20.09 -9.26 -20.35
C GLY A 808 -21.10 -8.73 -19.32
N SER A 809 -22.23 -9.44 -19.18
CA SER A 809 -23.49 -8.87 -18.69
C SER A 809 -24.13 -9.60 -17.49
N GLY A 810 -23.41 -10.49 -16.82
CA GLY A 810 -23.99 -11.38 -15.80
C GLY A 810 -24.59 -10.71 -14.56
N TRP A 811 -24.23 -9.45 -14.26
CA TRP A 811 -24.49 -8.85 -12.93
C TRP A 811 -25.62 -7.81 -12.86
N SER A 812 -25.82 -6.98 -13.88
CA SER A 812 -26.77 -5.85 -13.76
C SER A 812 -28.00 -5.99 -14.64
N ILE A 813 -27.87 -6.48 -15.88
CA ILE A 813 -28.94 -6.44 -16.89
C ILE A 813 -28.80 -7.67 -17.80
N LYS A 814 -29.41 -8.78 -17.39
CA LYS A 814 -29.56 -9.96 -18.26
C LYS A 814 -30.64 -9.68 -19.32
N LYS A 815 -30.44 -8.66 -20.16
CA LYS A 815 -31.35 -8.27 -21.25
C LYS A 815 -30.68 -8.43 -22.62
N HIS A 816 -30.47 -7.33 -23.34
CA HIS A 816 -30.20 -7.38 -24.78
C HIS A 816 -28.84 -7.99 -25.08
N PHE A 817 -27.76 -7.49 -24.49
CA PHE A 817 -26.43 -8.04 -24.77
C PHE A 817 -26.25 -9.45 -24.20
N TYR A 818 -26.77 -9.71 -23.00
CA TYR A 818 -26.72 -11.06 -22.40
C TYR A 818 -27.41 -12.11 -23.28
N ASN A 819 -28.65 -11.85 -23.69
CA ASN A 819 -29.42 -12.80 -24.50
C ASN A 819 -28.77 -12.98 -25.88
N TYR A 820 -28.27 -11.89 -26.47
CA TYR A 820 -27.54 -11.96 -27.72
C TYR A 820 -26.31 -12.89 -27.62
N VAL A 821 -25.41 -12.70 -26.65
CA VAL A 821 -24.22 -13.55 -26.49
C VAL A 821 -24.59 -15.00 -26.13
N LYS A 822 -25.69 -15.21 -25.40
CA LYS A 822 -26.22 -16.56 -25.11
C LYS A 822 -26.62 -17.29 -26.39
N GLU A 823 -27.25 -16.60 -27.34
CA GLU A 823 -27.74 -17.15 -28.61
C GLU A 823 -26.64 -17.27 -29.68
N HIS A 824 -25.53 -16.57 -29.54
CA HIS A 824 -24.43 -16.51 -30.51
C HIS A 824 -23.14 -17.11 -29.93
N GLN A 825 -22.91 -18.40 -30.15
CA GLN A 825 -21.77 -19.14 -29.57
C GLN A 825 -20.41 -18.56 -29.98
N GLU A 826 -20.29 -18.00 -31.18
CA GLU A 826 -19.09 -17.33 -31.67
C GLU A 826 -18.73 -16.06 -30.90
N ALA A 827 -19.70 -15.48 -30.19
CA ALA A 827 -19.51 -14.34 -29.30
C ALA A 827 -19.11 -14.78 -27.88
N GLN A 828 -19.19 -16.06 -27.52
CA GLN A 828 -18.89 -16.53 -26.16
C GLN A 828 -17.38 -16.66 -25.91
N ALA A 829 -16.94 -16.32 -24.71
CA ALA A 829 -15.58 -16.59 -24.28
C ALA A 829 -15.36 -18.09 -24.01
N ARG A 830 -14.21 -18.62 -24.41
CA ARG A 830 -13.71 -19.94 -24.00
C ARG A 830 -12.65 -19.76 -22.91
N PHE A 831 -12.82 -20.37 -21.75
CA PHE A 831 -11.87 -20.23 -20.63
C PHE A 831 -10.65 -21.14 -20.76
N PHE A 832 -9.60 -20.88 -19.96
CA PHE A 832 -8.35 -21.65 -19.99
C PHE A 832 -8.61 -23.14 -19.77
N GLY A 833 -8.03 -23.99 -20.63
CA GLY A 833 -8.18 -25.45 -20.56
C GLY A 833 -9.60 -25.96 -20.83
N GLY A 834 -10.57 -25.08 -21.09
CA GLY A 834 -11.98 -25.44 -21.24
C GLY A 834 -12.63 -25.99 -19.96
N THR A 835 -12.01 -25.79 -18.80
CA THR A 835 -12.48 -26.36 -17.51
C THR A 835 -13.79 -25.74 -17.04
N VAL A 836 -14.05 -24.48 -17.44
CA VAL A 836 -15.28 -23.75 -17.13
C VAL A 836 -16.10 -23.57 -18.41
N LYS A 837 -17.40 -23.92 -18.35
CA LYS A 837 -18.35 -23.66 -19.44
C LYS A 837 -18.90 -22.25 -19.34
N TRP A 838 -19.17 -21.63 -20.50
CA TRP A 838 -19.86 -20.34 -20.54
C TRP A 838 -21.22 -20.42 -19.84
N GLY A 839 -21.49 -19.51 -18.91
CA GLY A 839 -22.70 -19.53 -18.06
C GLY A 839 -22.74 -20.63 -16.99
N GLY A 840 -21.67 -21.41 -16.83
CA GLY A 840 -21.52 -22.44 -15.82
C GLY A 840 -21.08 -21.93 -14.44
N LYS A 841 -20.83 -22.86 -13.51
CA LYS A 841 -20.22 -22.59 -12.20
C LYS A 841 -18.71 -22.42 -12.32
N ALA A 842 -18.12 -21.60 -11.47
CA ALA A 842 -16.68 -21.53 -11.31
C ALA A 842 -16.15 -22.79 -10.61
N ASP A 843 -14.82 -22.96 -10.58
CA ASP A 843 -14.18 -24.09 -9.89
C ASP A 843 -14.51 -24.09 -8.39
N PRO A 844 -14.67 -25.27 -7.74
CA PRO A 844 -14.90 -25.39 -6.30
C PRO A 844 -13.88 -24.58 -5.49
N GLY A 845 -14.36 -23.75 -4.56
CA GLY A 845 -13.52 -22.85 -3.75
C GLY A 845 -13.37 -21.44 -4.31
N SER A 846 -13.84 -21.17 -5.54
CA SER A 846 -13.96 -19.81 -6.06
C SER A 846 -15.00 -19.00 -5.28
N PRO A 847 -14.78 -17.68 -5.05
CA PRO A 847 -15.81 -16.84 -4.45
C PRO A 847 -17.11 -16.88 -5.27
N ARG A 848 -18.27 -16.91 -4.60
CA ARG A 848 -19.59 -16.97 -5.25
C ARG A 848 -19.82 -15.86 -6.30
N TYR A 849 -19.17 -14.70 -6.18
CA TYR A 849 -19.29 -13.65 -7.19
C TYR A 849 -18.56 -14.00 -8.50
N LYS A 850 -17.62 -14.96 -8.50
CA LYS A 850 -16.99 -15.50 -9.72
C LYS A 850 -17.94 -16.46 -10.45
N ASP A 851 -18.87 -17.10 -9.74
CA ASP A 851 -19.98 -17.82 -10.38
C ASP A 851 -20.82 -16.82 -11.19
N TYR A 852 -21.14 -17.19 -12.43
CA TYR A 852 -21.94 -16.40 -13.38
C TYR A 852 -21.29 -15.09 -13.87
N ARG A 853 -20.68 -14.24 -13.03
CA ARG A 853 -20.06 -12.97 -13.47
C ARG A 853 -18.90 -13.21 -14.42
N GLU A 854 -17.99 -14.09 -14.01
CA GLU A 854 -16.76 -14.35 -14.76
C GLU A 854 -16.95 -15.47 -15.79
N THR A 855 -18.04 -16.24 -15.68
CA THR A 855 -18.34 -17.35 -16.61
C THR A 855 -19.20 -16.93 -17.80
N THR A 856 -19.78 -15.72 -17.83
CA THR A 856 -20.58 -15.21 -18.98
C THR A 856 -19.87 -14.10 -19.75
N GLN A 857 -18.56 -14.25 -19.98
CA GLN A 857 -17.76 -13.28 -20.74
C GLN A 857 -17.96 -13.45 -22.27
N VAL A 858 -17.89 -12.36 -23.02
CA VAL A 858 -17.87 -12.29 -24.47
C VAL A 858 -16.43 -12.48 -24.96
N CYS A 859 -16.28 -13.08 -26.13
CA CYS A 859 -15.03 -13.14 -26.84
C CYS A 859 -14.58 -11.72 -27.23
N PRO A 860 -13.44 -11.23 -26.70
CA PRO A 860 -13.00 -9.86 -26.93
C PRO A 860 -12.55 -9.60 -28.37
N THR A 861 -12.01 -10.63 -29.01
CA THR A 861 -11.62 -10.58 -30.42
C THR A 861 -12.85 -10.53 -31.31
N TRP A 862 -13.91 -11.28 -31.00
CA TRP A 862 -15.19 -11.15 -31.72
C TRP A 862 -15.72 -9.71 -31.57
N ALA A 863 -15.82 -9.21 -30.35
CA ALA A 863 -16.36 -7.87 -30.08
C ALA A 863 -15.58 -6.75 -30.80
N THR A 864 -14.25 -6.90 -30.94
CA THR A 864 -13.40 -5.88 -31.58
C THR A 864 -13.15 -6.10 -33.07
N THR A 865 -13.67 -7.18 -33.65
CA THR A 865 -13.55 -7.48 -35.08
C THR A 865 -14.93 -7.70 -35.69
N THR A 866 -15.36 -8.95 -35.86
CA THR A 866 -16.56 -9.32 -36.61
C THR A 866 -17.87 -8.96 -35.91
N GLY A 867 -17.88 -8.84 -34.59
CA GLY A 867 -19.08 -8.57 -33.78
C GLY A 867 -19.23 -7.12 -33.31
N LYS A 868 -18.46 -6.21 -33.88
CA LYS A 868 -18.32 -4.84 -33.37
C LYS A 868 -19.63 -4.05 -33.40
N GLU A 869 -20.35 -4.11 -34.50
CA GLU A 869 -21.61 -3.41 -34.71
C GLU A 869 -22.70 -3.98 -33.80
N ASP A 870 -22.77 -5.32 -33.68
CA ASP A 870 -23.71 -6.00 -32.79
C ASP A 870 -23.43 -5.69 -31.32
N TYR A 871 -22.15 -5.71 -30.91
CA TYR A 871 -21.73 -5.32 -29.57
C TYR A 871 -22.19 -3.90 -29.23
N ILE A 872 -21.91 -2.91 -30.08
CA ILE A 872 -22.33 -1.52 -29.85
C ILE A 872 -23.86 -1.42 -29.78
N ARG A 873 -24.58 -2.04 -30.73
CA ARG A 873 -26.05 -1.98 -30.81
C ARG A 873 -26.69 -2.55 -29.55
N MET A 874 -26.23 -3.70 -29.09
CA MET A 874 -26.78 -4.39 -27.93
C MET A 874 -26.45 -3.67 -26.61
N VAL A 875 -25.20 -3.21 -26.43
CA VAL A 875 -24.84 -2.41 -25.25
C VAL A 875 -25.60 -1.08 -25.23
N ALA A 876 -25.79 -0.43 -26.38
CA ALA A 876 -26.59 0.80 -26.46
C ALA A 876 -28.06 0.54 -26.12
N ALA A 877 -28.63 -0.60 -26.51
CA ALA A 877 -29.98 -0.99 -26.13
C ALA A 877 -30.11 -1.20 -24.61
N ASP A 878 -29.14 -1.89 -23.98
CA ASP A 878 -29.11 -2.03 -22.53
C ASP A 878 -28.98 -0.68 -21.81
N ILE A 879 -28.13 0.23 -22.31
CA ILE A 879 -28.02 1.60 -21.78
C ILE A 879 -29.34 2.37 -21.95
N LYS A 880 -30.01 2.26 -23.10
CA LYS A 880 -31.31 2.89 -23.33
C LYS A 880 -32.35 2.40 -22.33
N GLU A 881 -32.38 1.10 -22.04
CA GLU A 881 -33.25 0.51 -21.02
C GLU A 881 -32.95 1.04 -19.61
N MET A 882 -31.67 1.22 -19.25
CA MET A 882 -31.29 1.86 -17.98
C MET A 882 -31.74 3.33 -17.92
N ARG A 883 -31.59 4.06 -19.03
CA ARG A 883 -31.98 5.48 -19.12
C ARG A 883 -33.50 5.69 -19.00
N LYS A 884 -34.34 4.73 -19.39
CA LYS A 884 -35.79 4.81 -19.13
C LYS A 884 -36.07 5.00 -17.62
N LYS A 885 -35.22 4.38 -16.79
CA LYS A 885 -35.29 4.48 -15.33
C LYS A 885 -34.55 5.73 -14.81
N GLN A 886 -33.45 6.12 -15.46
CA GLN A 886 -32.65 7.32 -15.15
C GLN A 886 -32.62 8.35 -16.30
N PRO A 887 -33.73 9.05 -16.60
CA PRO A 887 -33.77 9.92 -17.78
C PRO A 887 -32.75 11.08 -17.73
N HIS A 888 -32.38 11.51 -16.52
CA HIS A 888 -31.46 12.63 -16.28
C HIS A 888 -29.98 12.22 -16.19
N ALA A 889 -29.65 10.91 -16.20
CA ALA A 889 -28.26 10.47 -16.13
C ALA A 889 -27.47 10.90 -17.36
N LYS A 890 -26.27 11.44 -17.11
CA LYS A 890 -25.34 11.93 -18.15
C LYS A 890 -24.05 11.13 -18.21
N ILE A 891 -23.86 10.19 -17.29
CA ILE A 891 -22.64 9.40 -17.15
C ILE A 891 -23.00 7.92 -17.09
N PHE A 892 -22.38 7.13 -17.96
CA PHE A 892 -22.37 5.68 -17.89
C PHE A 892 -21.05 5.24 -17.25
N PHE A 893 -21.12 4.72 -16.03
CA PHE A 893 -19.97 4.30 -15.26
C PHE A 893 -19.81 2.79 -15.31
N ASN A 894 -18.57 2.37 -15.50
CA ASN A 894 -18.18 0.97 -15.53
C ASN A 894 -17.05 0.70 -14.52
N ASN A 895 -17.26 -0.24 -13.59
CA ASN A 895 -16.21 -0.75 -12.72
C ASN A 895 -15.52 -1.96 -13.36
N TRP A 896 -14.26 -1.78 -13.80
CA TRP A 896 -13.43 -2.84 -14.36
C TRP A 896 -12.18 -3.11 -13.51
N GLU A 897 -12.25 -4.14 -12.67
CA GLU A 897 -11.14 -4.64 -11.83
C GLU A 897 -10.57 -5.98 -12.34
N GLY A 898 -10.80 -6.32 -13.62
CA GLY A 898 -10.37 -7.59 -14.19
C GLY A 898 -8.86 -7.65 -14.47
N TRP A 899 -8.22 -8.71 -13.99
CA TRP A 899 -6.79 -8.98 -14.20
C TRP A 899 -6.57 -9.96 -15.34
N PRO A 900 -5.59 -9.73 -16.22
CA PRO A 900 -5.06 -10.80 -17.03
C PRO A 900 -4.34 -11.78 -16.11
N SER A 901 -5.00 -12.88 -15.76
CA SER A 901 -4.41 -13.96 -14.99
C SER A 901 -4.49 -15.28 -15.76
N ALA A 902 -3.49 -16.14 -15.56
CA ALA A 902 -3.45 -17.48 -16.14
C ALA A 902 -4.26 -18.50 -15.30
N GLU A 903 -5.27 -18.00 -14.59
CA GLU A 903 -6.23 -18.79 -13.81
C GLU A 903 -7.28 -19.43 -14.75
N PRO A 904 -8.02 -20.45 -14.29
CA PRO A 904 -9.09 -21.08 -15.07
C PRO A 904 -10.14 -20.09 -15.60
N LEU A 905 -10.51 -19.08 -14.81
CA LEU A 905 -11.40 -17.98 -15.21
C LEU A 905 -10.66 -16.81 -15.89
N GLY A 906 -9.39 -17.02 -16.23
CA GLY A 906 -8.62 -16.14 -17.08
C GLY A 906 -9.25 -16.10 -18.46
N TYR A 907 -9.58 -14.88 -18.91
CA TYR A 907 -9.64 -14.41 -20.29
C TYR A 907 -9.80 -15.42 -21.45
N CYS A 908 -10.71 -15.15 -22.40
CA CYS A 908 -10.94 -15.99 -23.59
C CYS A 908 -9.71 -16.57 -24.35
N PHE A 909 -9.59 -17.90 -24.43
CA PHE A 909 -8.62 -18.71 -25.19
C PHE A 909 -9.26 -19.42 -26.41
N CYS A 910 -10.34 -18.88 -26.97
CA CYS A 910 -10.95 -19.48 -28.17
C CYS A 910 -10.02 -19.37 -29.40
N ASP A 911 -10.28 -20.18 -30.42
CA ASP A 911 -9.42 -20.25 -31.61
C ASP A 911 -9.30 -18.90 -32.32
N LYS A 912 -10.39 -18.12 -32.35
CA LYS A 912 -10.37 -16.74 -32.89
C LYS A 912 -9.38 -15.84 -32.14
N CYS A 913 -9.35 -15.93 -30.80
CA CYS A 913 -8.40 -15.18 -29.99
C CYS A 913 -6.96 -15.66 -30.26
N LYS A 914 -6.74 -16.96 -30.39
CA LYS A 914 -5.42 -17.55 -30.69
C LYS A 914 -4.91 -17.16 -32.08
N GLU A 915 -5.78 -17.14 -33.08
CA GLU A 915 -5.46 -16.70 -34.44
C GLU A 915 -5.04 -15.22 -34.46
N HIS A 916 -5.82 -14.36 -33.80
CA HIS A 916 -5.48 -12.94 -33.71
C HIS A 916 -4.25 -12.68 -32.86
N PHE A 917 -4.05 -13.48 -31.81
CA PHE A 917 -2.83 -13.45 -31.03
C PHE A 917 -1.61 -13.87 -31.86
N ARG A 918 -1.72 -14.92 -32.69
CA ARG A 918 -0.65 -15.33 -33.62
C ARG A 918 -0.25 -14.17 -34.53
N LYS A 919 -1.23 -13.47 -35.11
CA LYS A 919 -1.01 -12.26 -35.93
C LYS A 919 -0.34 -11.15 -35.11
N TYR A 920 -0.87 -10.84 -33.93
CA TYR A 920 -0.35 -9.80 -33.03
C TYR A 920 1.10 -10.07 -32.60
N ALA A 921 1.36 -11.27 -32.09
CA ALA A 921 2.66 -11.70 -31.56
C ALA A 921 3.65 -12.11 -32.66
N SER A 922 3.21 -12.08 -33.92
CA SER A 922 4.01 -12.44 -35.10
C SER A 922 4.56 -13.87 -35.02
N LEU A 923 3.75 -14.81 -34.55
CA LEU A 923 4.15 -16.20 -34.35
C LEU A 923 4.03 -17.02 -35.66
N PRO A 924 4.85 -18.08 -35.85
CA PRO A 924 4.78 -18.97 -37.01
C PRO A 924 3.39 -19.62 -37.18
N ALA A 925 3.03 -19.95 -38.42
CA ALA A 925 1.73 -20.55 -38.74
C ALA A 925 1.61 -22.00 -38.27
N ASP A 926 2.72 -22.73 -38.33
CA ASP A 926 2.91 -24.11 -37.91
C ASP A 926 3.03 -24.27 -36.38
N LEU A 927 3.31 -23.19 -35.64
CA LEU A 927 3.34 -23.23 -34.18
C LEU A 927 1.95 -23.53 -33.61
N VAL A 928 1.80 -24.70 -32.99
CA VAL A 928 0.57 -25.10 -32.27
C VAL A 928 0.42 -24.27 -30.99
N LEU A 929 -0.62 -23.43 -30.93
CA LEU A 929 -0.91 -22.55 -29.79
C LEU A 929 -1.96 -23.18 -28.85
N THR A 930 -1.52 -24.10 -28.00
CA THR A 930 -2.36 -24.57 -26.88
C THR A 930 -2.43 -23.51 -25.77
N ASP A 931 -3.37 -23.67 -24.83
CA ASP A 931 -3.52 -22.73 -23.72
C ASP A 931 -2.26 -22.75 -22.82
N GLU A 932 -1.71 -23.95 -22.59
CA GLU A 932 -0.47 -24.20 -21.84
C GLU A 932 0.74 -23.57 -22.53
N VAL A 933 0.86 -23.73 -23.85
CA VAL A 933 1.94 -23.08 -24.62
C VAL A 933 1.88 -21.56 -24.48
N ILE A 934 0.68 -20.98 -24.53
CA ILE A 934 0.50 -19.55 -24.32
C ILE A 934 0.91 -19.15 -22.89
N LYS A 935 0.46 -19.90 -21.88
CA LYS A 935 0.78 -19.65 -20.46
C LYS A 935 2.27 -19.78 -20.16
N ASP A 936 2.92 -20.83 -20.63
CA ASP A 936 4.28 -21.16 -20.22
C ASP A 936 5.34 -20.39 -21.02
N ARG A 937 5.05 -20.07 -22.30
CA ARG A 937 6.05 -19.47 -23.21
C ARG A 937 5.72 -18.05 -23.65
N TYR A 938 4.44 -17.67 -23.68
CA TYR A 938 4.00 -16.43 -24.31
C TYR A 938 3.13 -15.53 -23.41
N TRP A 939 3.08 -15.79 -22.11
CA TRP A 939 2.12 -15.14 -21.21
C TRP A 939 2.17 -13.62 -21.26
N LYS A 940 3.36 -13.00 -21.24
CA LYS A 940 3.48 -11.54 -21.32
C LYS A 940 2.95 -10.97 -22.65
N LYS A 941 3.20 -11.64 -23.78
CA LYS A 941 2.67 -11.21 -25.08
C LYS A 941 1.15 -11.37 -25.12
N TRP A 942 0.63 -12.45 -24.55
CA TRP A 942 -0.80 -12.68 -24.43
C TRP A 942 -1.44 -11.60 -23.55
N TYR A 943 -0.87 -11.32 -22.38
CA TYR A 943 -1.25 -10.20 -21.51
C TYR A 943 -1.35 -8.89 -22.30
N ASP A 944 -0.31 -8.52 -23.06
CA ASP A 944 -0.29 -7.27 -23.83
C ASP A 944 -1.34 -7.23 -24.94
N PHE A 945 -1.53 -8.35 -25.65
CA PHE A 945 -2.60 -8.53 -26.62
C PHE A 945 -3.98 -8.32 -25.98
N ARG A 946 -4.18 -8.88 -24.78
CA ARG A 946 -5.45 -8.77 -24.05
C ARG A 946 -5.70 -7.36 -23.54
N VAL A 947 -4.70 -6.70 -22.97
CA VAL A 947 -4.79 -5.29 -22.56
C VAL A 947 -5.12 -4.38 -23.74
N LEU A 948 -4.56 -4.65 -24.93
CA LEU A 948 -4.92 -3.94 -26.15
C LEU A 948 -6.39 -4.15 -26.54
N LEU A 949 -6.89 -5.38 -26.45
CA LEU A 949 -8.31 -5.66 -26.71
C LEU A 949 -9.21 -4.95 -25.69
N ASP A 950 -8.85 -4.95 -24.40
CA ASP A 950 -9.60 -4.29 -23.33
C ASP A 950 -9.76 -2.79 -23.64
N GLY A 951 -8.67 -2.12 -24.02
CA GLY A 951 -8.70 -0.72 -24.42
C GLY A 951 -9.57 -0.46 -25.65
N ARG A 952 -9.59 -1.36 -26.63
CA ARG A 952 -10.45 -1.24 -27.83
C ARG A 952 -11.93 -1.40 -27.49
N THR A 953 -12.27 -2.33 -26.60
CA THR A 953 -13.66 -2.57 -26.20
C THR A 953 -14.21 -1.47 -25.32
N ALA A 954 -13.38 -0.88 -24.46
CA ALA A 954 -13.73 0.37 -23.79
C ALA A 954 -14.18 1.44 -24.82
N GLY A 955 -13.53 1.50 -25.98
CA GLY A 955 -13.92 2.39 -27.08
C GLY A 955 -15.27 2.04 -27.72
N LEU A 956 -15.65 0.76 -27.75
CA LEU A 956 -16.98 0.33 -28.20
C LEU A 956 -18.07 0.69 -27.20
N VAL A 957 -17.80 0.49 -25.90
CA VAL A 957 -18.70 0.91 -24.82
C VAL A 957 -18.88 2.43 -24.82
N LYS A 958 -17.79 3.20 -25.03
CA LYS A 958 -17.85 4.66 -25.22
C LYS A 958 -18.77 5.04 -26.37
N LYS A 959 -18.67 4.38 -27.52
CA LYS A 959 -19.56 4.64 -28.67
C LYS A 959 -21.02 4.34 -28.32
N ALA A 960 -21.29 3.21 -27.65
CA ALA A 960 -22.63 2.87 -27.19
C ALA A 960 -23.18 3.91 -26.22
N ALA A 961 -22.42 4.33 -25.21
CA ALA A 961 -22.81 5.36 -24.25
C ALA A 961 -23.06 6.73 -24.92
N ASN A 962 -22.14 7.17 -25.79
CA ASN A 962 -22.27 8.44 -26.52
C ASN A 962 -23.48 8.44 -27.47
N SER A 963 -23.81 7.30 -28.09
CA SER A 963 -25.04 7.17 -28.90
C SER A 963 -26.32 7.39 -28.10
N GLN A 964 -26.25 7.19 -26.78
CA GLN A 964 -27.33 7.45 -25.83
C GLN A 964 -27.15 8.80 -25.12
N GLY A 965 -26.27 9.69 -25.60
CA GLY A 965 -26.05 11.02 -25.02
C GLY A 965 -25.37 11.02 -23.64
N MET A 966 -24.60 9.96 -23.33
CA MET A 966 -23.92 9.79 -22.04
C MET A 966 -22.40 9.73 -22.20
N LYS A 967 -21.67 10.33 -21.26
CA LYS A 967 -20.21 10.18 -21.17
C LYS A 967 -19.82 8.84 -20.56
N TYR A 968 -18.74 8.24 -21.04
CA TYR A 968 -18.23 6.98 -20.51
C TYR A 968 -17.14 7.17 -19.45
N PHE A 969 -17.44 6.71 -18.22
CA PHE A 969 -16.52 6.66 -17.08
C PHE A 969 -16.10 5.21 -16.85
N LEU A 970 -14.80 5.01 -16.61
CA LEU A 970 -14.26 3.68 -16.42
C LEU A 970 -13.26 3.68 -15.28
N TYR A 971 -13.58 2.90 -14.24
CA TYR A 971 -12.66 2.59 -13.16
C TYR A 971 -11.77 1.41 -13.54
N HIS A 972 -10.46 1.61 -13.36
CA HIS A 972 -9.45 0.55 -13.35
C HIS A 972 -8.33 0.98 -12.37
N GLN A 973 -7.43 0.08 -11.98
CA GLN A 973 -6.39 0.45 -11.02
C GLN A 973 -5.22 1.19 -11.70
N TYR A 974 -4.69 2.21 -11.00
CA TYR A 974 -3.55 3.01 -11.48
C TYR A 974 -2.26 2.22 -11.63
N ALA A 975 -2.13 1.08 -10.93
CA ALA A 975 -0.94 0.23 -10.97
C ALA A 975 -0.71 -0.45 -12.34
N TYR A 976 -1.62 -0.27 -13.31
CA TYR A 976 -1.59 -0.91 -14.63
C TYR A 976 -1.49 0.13 -15.75
N PRO A 977 -0.34 0.80 -15.91
CA PRO A 977 -0.16 1.86 -16.90
C PRO A 977 -0.37 1.37 -18.35
N GLU A 978 -0.10 0.09 -18.64
CA GLU A 978 -0.30 -0.51 -19.97
C GLU A 978 -1.78 -0.46 -20.38
N TYR A 979 -2.70 -0.66 -19.44
CA TYR A 979 -4.13 -0.52 -19.68
C TYR A 979 -4.50 0.91 -20.03
N TRP A 980 -4.06 1.88 -19.22
CA TRP A 980 -4.33 3.30 -19.47
C TRP A 980 -3.76 3.76 -20.81
N LYS A 981 -2.60 3.24 -21.19
CA LYS A 981 -2.05 3.48 -22.52
C LYS A 981 -2.93 2.89 -23.63
N ALA A 982 -3.41 1.65 -23.48
CA ALA A 982 -4.26 0.99 -24.47
C ALA A 982 -5.66 1.62 -24.58
N ALA A 983 -6.18 2.18 -23.49
CA ALA A 983 -7.49 2.82 -23.43
C ALA A 983 -7.44 4.33 -23.74
N ALA A 984 -6.27 4.88 -24.09
CA ALA A 984 -6.11 6.28 -24.45
C ALA A 984 -7.05 6.66 -25.62
N GLY A 985 -7.82 7.73 -25.45
CA GLY A 985 -8.85 8.16 -26.41
C GLY A 985 -10.18 7.36 -26.38
N ASN A 986 -10.17 6.16 -25.78
CA ASN A 986 -11.32 5.25 -25.72
C ASN A 986 -12.21 5.43 -24.48
N ILE A 987 -11.87 6.36 -23.59
CA ILE A 987 -12.63 6.70 -22.38
C ILE A 987 -12.85 8.22 -22.35
N ASP A 988 -13.99 8.69 -21.84
CA ASP A 988 -14.22 10.13 -21.67
C ASP A 988 -13.62 10.66 -20.36
N ILE A 989 -13.85 9.95 -19.25
CA ILE A 989 -13.25 10.26 -17.96
C ILE A 989 -12.65 8.98 -17.34
N PRO A 990 -11.32 8.79 -17.43
CA PRO A 990 -10.64 7.72 -16.72
C PRO A 990 -10.70 7.91 -15.20
N TYR A 991 -10.94 6.82 -14.49
CA TYR A 991 -10.91 6.78 -13.05
C TYR A 991 -9.85 5.76 -12.62
N HIS A 992 -8.67 6.24 -12.24
CA HIS A 992 -7.49 5.39 -11.98
C HIS A 992 -7.36 4.92 -10.54
N GLY A 993 -8.09 5.53 -9.61
CA GLY A 993 -8.12 5.07 -8.23
C GLY A 993 -6.87 5.36 -7.39
N CYS A 994 -5.96 6.24 -7.80
CA CYS A 994 -4.86 6.75 -6.97
C CYS A 994 -5.37 7.95 -6.11
N PRO A 995 -5.01 8.06 -4.82
CA PRO A 995 -4.05 7.23 -4.04
C PRO A 995 -4.57 5.85 -3.61
N GLY A 996 -5.85 5.55 -3.82
CA GLY A 996 -6.45 4.26 -3.49
C GLY A 996 -6.60 4.15 -1.99
N SER A 997 -6.24 3.01 -1.41
CA SER A 997 -6.38 2.74 0.04
C SER A 997 -5.49 3.61 0.94
N SER A 998 -4.62 4.43 0.37
CA SER A 998 -3.81 5.40 1.12
C SER A 998 -4.52 6.77 1.19
N PRO A 999 -4.33 7.58 2.23
CA PRO A 999 -4.84 8.95 2.24
C PRO A 999 -4.13 9.77 1.17
N ALA A 1000 -4.77 10.85 0.72
CA ALA A 1000 -4.10 11.85 -0.09
C ALA A 1000 -3.34 12.83 0.83
N ASP A 1001 -2.13 12.46 1.24
CA ASP A 1001 -1.24 13.28 2.07
C ASP A 1001 0.19 13.37 1.48
N SER A 1002 1.09 14.04 2.20
CA SER A 1002 2.50 14.22 1.84
C SER A 1002 3.21 12.93 1.39
N ARG A 1003 2.92 11.77 2.00
CA ARG A 1003 3.58 10.49 1.72
C ARG A 1003 3.19 9.91 0.36
N THR A 1004 2.00 10.27 -0.13
CA THR A 1004 1.44 9.79 -1.40
C THR A 1004 1.56 10.80 -2.54
N GLN A 1005 2.00 12.03 -2.26
CA GLN A 1005 2.05 13.11 -3.24
C GLN A 1005 2.90 12.77 -4.46
N GLU A 1006 4.09 12.17 -4.26
CA GLU A 1006 4.96 11.74 -5.36
C GLU A 1006 4.30 10.68 -6.26
N ILE A 1007 3.56 9.74 -5.67
CA ILE A 1007 2.84 8.69 -6.41
C ILE A 1007 1.70 9.30 -7.21
N MET A 1008 0.92 10.21 -6.60
CA MET A 1008 -0.15 10.92 -7.30
C MET A 1008 0.40 11.75 -8.46
N ASP A 1009 1.52 12.47 -8.26
CA ASP A 1009 2.16 13.27 -9.31
C ASP A 1009 2.74 12.38 -10.44
N HIS A 1010 3.29 11.22 -10.09
CA HIS A 1010 3.74 10.22 -11.06
C HIS A 1010 2.59 9.66 -11.90
N VAL A 1011 1.47 9.31 -11.26
CA VAL A 1011 0.26 8.84 -11.94
C VAL A 1011 -0.31 9.92 -12.86
N ALA A 1012 -0.43 11.14 -12.34
CA ALA A 1012 -0.88 12.29 -13.10
C ALA A 1012 0.01 12.56 -14.32
N LYS A 1013 1.32 12.35 -14.20
CA LYS A 1013 2.28 12.50 -15.30
C LYS A 1013 2.00 11.52 -16.44
N TYR A 1014 1.97 10.20 -16.18
CA TYR A 1014 1.76 9.26 -17.29
C TYR A 1014 0.34 9.38 -17.88
N MET A 1015 -0.67 9.73 -17.08
CA MET A 1015 -2.02 9.97 -17.60
C MET A 1015 -2.02 11.13 -18.61
N ARG A 1016 -1.28 12.21 -18.33
CA ARG A 1016 -1.09 13.31 -19.29
C ARG A 1016 -0.31 12.87 -20.53
N GLU A 1017 0.76 12.09 -20.36
CA GLU A 1017 1.56 11.56 -21.48
C GLU A 1017 0.73 10.66 -22.42
N TYR A 1018 -0.28 9.95 -21.88
CA TYR A 1018 -1.24 9.17 -22.67
C TYR A 1018 -2.39 10.01 -23.26
N GLY A 1019 -2.39 11.33 -23.05
CA GLY A 1019 -3.36 12.25 -23.64
C GLY A 1019 -4.64 12.46 -22.82
N TYR A 1020 -4.70 11.95 -21.58
CA TYR A 1020 -5.82 12.24 -20.70
C TYR A 1020 -5.72 13.66 -20.11
N LYS A 1021 -6.80 14.42 -20.24
CA LYS A 1021 -6.91 15.78 -19.69
C LYS A 1021 -7.52 15.81 -18.29
N PHE A 1022 -8.46 14.90 -18.03
CA PHE A 1022 -9.20 14.78 -16.78
C PHE A 1022 -9.13 13.34 -16.31
N TYR A 1023 -8.83 13.12 -15.04
CA TYR A 1023 -8.88 11.80 -14.43
C TYR A 1023 -9.32 11.90 -12.99
N MET A 1024 -10.01 10.87 -12.51
CA MET A 1024 -10.46 10.78 -11.13
C MET A 1024 -9.56 9.88 -10.31
N GLY A 1025 -9.38 10.24 -9.04
CA GLY A 1025 -8.74 9.39 -8.04
C GLY A 1025 -9.74 8.71 -7.09
N GLN A 1026 -9.21 7.97 -6.13
CA GLN A 1026 -9.97 7.31 -5.06
C GLN A 1026 -9.28 7.52 -3.72
N ILE A 1027 -10.04 7.79 -2.67
CA ILE A 1027 -9.60 7.69 -1.27
C ILE A 1027 -10.57 6.76 -0.53
N PHE A 1028 -10.06 5.97 0.42
CA PHE A 1028 -10.90 5.15 1.29
C PHE A 1028 -10.97 5.75 2.68
N ASN A 1029 -12.17 6.04 3.14
CA ASN A 1029 -12.44 6.26 4.54
C ASN A 1029 -12.39 4.92 5.29
N PRO A 1030 -11.95 4.92 6.56
CA PRO A 1030 -11.80 3.70 7.34
C PRO A 1030 -13.11 2.92 7.40
N GLY A 1031 -13.02 1.60 7.25
CA GLY A 1031 -14.18 0.71 7.35
C GLY A 1031 -14.74 0.17 6.03
N TRP A 1032 -14.06 0.40 4.89
CA TRP A 1032 -14.42 -0.19 3.60
C TRP A 1032 -13.81 -1.58 3.34
N HIS A 1033 -12.71 -1.96 4.03
CA HIS A 1033 -12.03 -3.23 3.75
C HIS A 1033 -12.84 -4.47 4.16
N TRP A 1034 -12.91 -5.44 3.24
CA TRP A 1034 -13.46 -6.78 3.45
C TRP A 1034 -12.57 -7.63 4.37
N ASP A 1035 -11.34 -7.17 4.65
CA ASP A 1035 -10.53 -7.65 5.75
C ASP A 1035 -10.96 -6.86 7.00
N PHE A 1036 -11.92 -7.42 7.69
CA PHE A 1036 -12.70 -6.81 8.77
C PHE A 1036 -11.88 -6.50 10.04
N ARG A 1037 -10.54 -6.47 9.98
CA ARG A 1037 -9.67 -5.98 11.06
C ARG A 1037 -9.77 -4.45 11.18
N VAL A 1038 -10.97 -3.93 11.48
CA VAL A 1038 -11.33 -2.50 11.48
C VAL A 1038 -10.46 -1.69 12.46
N ARG A 1039 -9.84 -2.32 13.47
CA ARG A 1039 -8.87 -1.67 14.37
C ARG A 1039 -7.48 -1.42 13.73
N SER A 1040 -7.08 -2.20 12.71
CA SER A 1040 -5.79 -2.02 12.02
C SER A 1040 -5.91 -1.21 10.71
N HIS A 1041 -7.10 -1.18 10.09
CA HIS A 1041 -7.34 -0.39 8.87
C HIS A 1041 -7.55 1.10 9.13
N SER A 1042 -7.61 1.54 10.39
CA SER A 1042 -7.60 2.97 10.76
C SER A 1042 -6.22 3.64 10.65
N VAL A 1043 -5.21 3.02 10.04
CA VAL A 1043 -3.81 3.47 10.16
C VAL A 1043 -3.07 3.60 8.84
N ASN A 1044 -3.75 4.05 7.79
CA ASN A 1044 -3.03 4.78 6.76
C ASN A 1044 -2.95 6.28 7.08
N SER A 1045 -3.14 6.76 8.31
CA SER A 1045 -2.87 8.16 8.70
C SER A 1045 -1.54 8.27 9.49
N HIS A 1046 -0.98 9.48 9.60
CA HIS A 1046 0.24 9.73 10.38
C HIS A 1046 0.10 9.37 11.87
N SER A 1047 -1.09 9.57 12.44
CA SER A 1047 -1.35 9.37 13.87
C SER A 1047 -1.86 7.96 14.21
N GLY A 1048 -2.31 7.20 13.20
CA GLY A 1048 -3.04 5.94 13.40
C GLY A 1048 -4.47 6.10 13.89
N PHE A 1049 -5.01 7.32 13.79
CA PHE A 1049 -6.41 7.65 14.05
C PHE A 1049 -7.11 8.06 12.76
N PHE A 1050 -8.42 7.85 12.71
CA PHE A 1050 -9.26 8.55 11.76
C PHE A 1050 -9.41 10.01 12.21
N GLU A 1051 -9.07 10.93 11.30
CA GLU A 1051 -9.08 12.37 11.54
C GLU A 1051 -9.97 13.01 10.48
N PRO A 1052 -11.29 13.13 10.75
CA PRO A 1052 -12.24 13.62 9.76
C PRO A 1052 -11.89 15.02 9.23
N GLU A 1053 -11.23 15.85 10.04
CA GLU A 1053 -10.72 17.18 9.70
C GLU A 1053 -9.83 17.15 8.44
N THR A 1054 -9.00 16.11 8.32
CA THR A 1054 -8.06 15.98 7.19
C THR A 1054 -8.76 15.71 5.86
N THR A 1055 -10.04 15.29 5.86
CA THR A 1055 -10.81 14.98 4.64
C THR A 1055 -10.80 16.15 3.65
N LYS A 1056 -10.88 17.39 4.17
CA LYS A 1056 -10.79 18.61 3.35
C LYS A 1056 -9.47 18.68 2.59
N THR A 1057 -8.35 18.55 3.32
CA THR A 1057 -7.01 18.60 2.76
C THR A 1057 -6.76 17.48 1.74
N GLN A 1058 -7.24 16.26 2.05
CA GLN A 1058 -7.08 15.10 1.20
C GLN A 1058 -7.79 15.28 -0.15
N ILE A 1059 -9.04 15.76 -0.13
CA ILE A 1059 -9.81 16.03 -1.36
C ILE A 1059 -9.13 17.12 -2.19
N ILE A 1060 -8.75 18.25 -1.57
CA ILE A 1060 -8.09 19.36 -2.27
C ILE A 1060 -6.76 18.90 -2.89
N ARG A 1061 -5.94 18.17 -2.12
CA ARG A 1061 -4.65 17.64 -2.60
C ARG A 1061 -4.80 16.66 -3.75
N ALA A 1062 -5.75 15.73 -3.64
CA ALA A 1062 -6.00 14.76 -4.69
C ALA A 1062 -6.51 15.44 -5.96
N VAL A 1063 -7.41 16.42 -5.85
CA VAL A 1063 -7.91 17.18 -7.00
C VAL A 1063 -6.81 18.05 -7.63
N ALA A 1064 -5.92 18.65 -6.84
CA ALA A 1064 -4.74 19.38 -7.33
C ALA A 1064 -3.82 18.52 -8.24
N SER A 1065 -3.81 17.20 -8.00
CA SER A 1065 -3.00 16.24 -8.76
C SER A 1065 -3.80 15.63 -9.93
N ASN A 1066 -5.05 15.24 -9.68
CA ASN A 1066 -5.89 14.46 -10.58
C ASN A 1066 -6.73 15.29 -11.57
N ARG A 1067 -7.08 16.53 -11.21
CA ARG A 1067 -7.89 17.48 -11.99
C ARG A 1067 -9.35 17.09 -12.27
N GLY A 1068 -9.66 15.80 -12.43
CA GLY A 1068 -11.00 15.31 -12.77
C GLY A 1068 -11.91 15.08 -11.56
N GLY A 1069 -11.34 14.90 -10.36
CA GLY A 1069 -12.09 14.69 -9.13
C GLY A 1069 -11.59 13.52 -8.29
N ILE A 1070 -12.42 13.13 -7.33
CA ILE A 1070 -12.11 12.05 -6.38
C ILE A 1070 -13.39 11.33 -5.99
N SER A 1071 -13.30 10.01 -5.86
CA SER A 1071 -14.30 9.20 -5.20
C SER A 1071 -13.89 8.89 -3.75
N VAL A 1072 -14.78 9.14 -2.80
CA VAL A 1072 -14.58 8.86 -1.38
C VAL A 1072 -15.31 7.55 -1.03
N TRP A 1073 -14.55 6.48 -0.81
CA TRP A 1073 -15.07 5.14 -0.58
C TRP A 1073 -15.21 4.84 0.90
N GLY A 1074 -16.28 4.16 1.30
CA GLY A 1074 -16.52 3.79 2.70
C GLY A 1074 -17.49 4.71 3.44
N SER A 1075 -17.80 4.36 4.68
CA SER A 1075 -18.76 5.12 5.50
C SER A 1075 -18.17 6.45 5.93
N ASN A 1076 -18.90 7.53 5.65
CA ASN A 1076 -18.58 8.87 6.14
C ASN A 1076 -19.16 9.03 7.54
N PHE A 1077 -18.31 8.97 8.57
CA PHE A 1077 -18.70 9.15 9.97
C PHE A 1077 -17.90 10.28 10.63
N SER A 1078 -18.29 10.65 11.85
CA SER A 1078 -17.65 11.70 12.64
C SER A 1078 -17.51 13.02 11.87
N GLY A 1079 -18.59 13.49 11.25
CA GLY A 1079 -18.63 14.80 10.57
C GLY A 1079 -17.95 14.87 9.20
N ALA A 1080 -17.54 13.75 8.61
CA ALA A 1080 -16.85 13.75 7.30
C ALA A 1080 -17.61 14.51 6.19
N PHE A 1081 -18.96 14.48 6.16
CA PHE A 1081 -19.74 15.25 5.17
C PHE A 1081 -19.57 16.76 5.28
N TYR A 1082 -19.40 17.30 6.49
CA TYR A 1082 -19.07 18.70 6.68
C TYR A 1082 -17.75 19.05 6.00
N TYR A 1083 -16.69 18.26 6.24
CA TYR A 1083 -15.37 18.51 5.65
C TYR A 1083 -15.34 18.28 4.13
N ILE A 1084 -16.14 17.34 3.61
CA ILE A 1084 -16.37 17.22 2.16
C ILE A 1084 -17.02 18.51 1.64
N GLY A 1085 -18.05 19.02 2.31
CA GLY A 1085 -18.69 20.29 1.97
C GLY A 1085 -17.72 21.47 1.95
N GLU A 1086 -16.86 21.59 2.96
CA GLU A 1086 -15.82 22.62 3.01
C GLU A 1086 -14.84 22.51 1.83
N ALA A 1087 -14.44 21.28 1.46
CA ALA A 1087 -13.60 21.05 0.29
C ALA A 1087 -14.29 21.44 -1.02
N THR A 1088 -15.54 21.00 -1.22
CA THR A 1088 -16.27 21.27 -2.47
C THR A 1088 -16.58 22.76 -2.63
N ARG A 1089 -16.88 23.46 -1.53
CA ARG A 1089 -17.04 24.93 -1.54
C ARG A 1089 -15.75 25.62 -1.99
N ALA A 1090 -14.58 25.17 -1.55
CA ALA A 1090 -13.30 25.71 -1.95
C ALA A 1090 -12.96 25.38 -3.42
N LEU A 1091 -13.23 24.14 -3.84
CA LEU A 1091 -13.03 23.71 -5.22
C LEU A 1091 -13.88 24.50 -6.21
N VAL A 1092 -15.15 24.78 -5.89
CA VAL A 1092 -16.03 25.59 -6.75
C VAL A 1092 -15.48 27.00 -6.97
N THR A 1093 -14.87 27.61 -5.96
CA THR A 1093 -14.30 28.96 -6.08
C THR A 1093 -13.14 29.05 -7.07
N TYR A 1094 -12.33 27.99 -7.17
CA TYR A 1094 -11.12 27.96 -8.02
C TYR A 1094 -11.15 26.83 -9.05
N GLU A 1095 -12.35 26.39 -9.44
CA GLU A 1095 -12.55 25.16 -10.21
C GLU A 1095 -11.78 25.16 -11.53
N ASP A 1096 -11.76 26.31 -12.21
CA ASP A 1096 -11.00 26.45 -13.44
C ASP A 1096 -9.49 26.39 -13.23
N ILE A 1097 -8.95 26.91 -12.12
CA ILE A 1097 -7.52 26.79 -11.80
C ILE A 1097 -7.15 25.31 -11.61
N PHE A 1098 -7.96 24.56 -10.85
CA PHE A 1098 -7.72 23.12 -10.66
C PHE A 1098 -7.79 22.31 -11.95
N THR A 1099 -8.69 22.68 -12.86
CA THR A 1099 -8.97 21.88 -14.08
C THR A 1099 -8.11 22.26 -15.28
N GLU A 1100 -7.81 23.54 -15.45
CA GLU A 1100 -7.08 24.08 -16.61
C GLU A 1100 -5.63 24.46 -16.28
N GLY A 1101 -5.29 24.57 -15.00
CA GLY A 1101 -3.96 25.00 -14.57
C GLY A 1101 -2.88 23.92 -14.68
N GLU A 1102 -1.63 24.38 -14.65
CA GLU A 1102 -0.42 23.56 -14.61
C GLU A 1102 0.26 23.64 -13.25
N ARG A 1103 0.82 22.52 -12.79
CA ARG A 1103 1.62 22.47 -11.56
C ARG A 1103 2.98 23.15 -11.80
N LYS A 1104 3.31 24.13 -10.96
CA LYS A 1104 4.53 24.96 -11.03
C LYS A 1104 5.07 25.26 -9.62
N ASP A 1105 5.26 24.22 -8.81
CA ASP A 1105 5.57 24.34 -7.38
C ASP A 1105 6.82 25.19 -7.08
N ALA A 1106 7.80 25.22 -8.00
CA ALA A 1106 9.00 26.04 -7.89
C ALA A 1106 8.77 27.56 -7.91
N LEU A 1107 7.56 28.02 -8.21
CA LEU A 1107 7.19 29.44 -8.17
C LEU A 1107 6.92 29.98 -6.77
N VAL A 1108 7.02 29.13 -5.74
CA VAL A 1108 6.98 29.53 -4.33
C VAL A 1108 8.21 28.98 -3.63
N LYS A 1109 8.88 29.84 -2.86
CA LYS A 1109 10.00 29.49 -1.98
C LYS A 1109 9.58 29.71 -0.54
N SER A 1110 9.98 28.79 0.33
CA SER A 1110 9.90 28.98 1.77
C SER A 1110 10.92 28.06 2.44
N LYS A 1111 11.48 28.51 3.55
CA LYS A 1111 12.31 27.69 4.45
C LYS A 1111 11.45 26.85 5.40
N ASP A 1112 10.19 27.25 5.60
CA ASP A 1112 9.28 26.68 6.59
C ASP A 1112 8.37 25.60 5.97
N ILE A 1113 8.09 25.70 4.66
CA ILE A 1113 7.25 24.74 3.94
C ILE A 1113 7.70 24.56 2.49
N ALA A 1114 7.77 23.32 2.04
CA ALA A 1114 8.18 22.98 0.67
C ALA A 1114 7.36 21.80 0.16
N TYR A 1115 7.59 21.40 -1.10
CA TYR A 1115 7.12 20.11 -1.60
C TYR A 1115 7.46 18.98 -0.62
N PRO A 1116 6.53 18.05 -0.29
CA PRO A 1116 5.20 17.87 -0.89
C PRO A 1116 4.06 18.71 -0.26
N ASN A 1117 4.32 19.60 0.70
CA ASN A 1117 3.29 20.37 1.42
C ASN A 1117 3.03 21.79 0.87
N CYS A 1118 3.76 22.20 -0.16
CA CYS A 1118 3.48 23.41 -0.93
C CYS A 1118 3.26 23.02 -2.40
N LEU A 1119 2.04 23.19 -2.90
CA LEU A 1119 1.69 22.95 -4.31
C LEU A 1119 1.25 24.26 -4.95
N VAL A 1120 1.65 24.48 -6.21
CA VAL A 1120 1.30 25.71 -6.94
C VAL A 1120 0.67 25.34 -8.27
N ILE A 1121 -0.50 25.89 -8.54
CA ILE A 1121 -1.22 25.70 -9.80
C ILE A 1121 -1.35 27.05 -10.50
N VAL A 1122 -0.91 27.13 -11.76
CA VAL A 1122 -0.93 28.35 -12.56
C VAL A 1122 -1.78 28.15 -13.80
N ARG A 1123 -2.66 29.09 -14.10
CA ARG A 1123 -3.37 29.17 -15.39
C ARG A 1123 -3.27 30.56 -15.98
N LYS A 1124 -3.51 30.66 -17.29
CA LYS A 1124 -3.95 31.91 -17.90
C LYS A 1124 -5.48 31.90 -17.95
N ASN A 1125 -6.10 32.95 -17.43
CA ASN A 1125 -7.54 33.11 -17.54
C ASN A 1125 -7.96 33.47 -18.98
N PRO A 1126 -9.27 33.52 -19.31
CA PRO A 1126 -9.73 33.86 -20.66
C PRO A 1126 -9.25 35.22 -21.19
N ALA A 1127 -8.91 36.16 -20.31
CA ALA A 1127 -8.34 37.46 -20.66
C ALA A 1127 -6.80 37.43 -20.84
N GLY A 1128 -6.18 36.25 -20.78
CA GLY A 1128 -4.74 36.05 -20.93
C GLY A 1128 -3.91 36.41 -19.69
N LYS A 1129 -4.55 36.83 -18.59
CA LYS A 1129 -3.87 37.18 -17.33
C LYS A 1129 -3.53 35.92 -16.52
N GLU A 1130 -2.39 35.94 -15.85
CA GLU A 1130 -1.98 34.82 -14.98
C GLU A 1130 -2.83 34.78 -13.71
N GLU A 1131 -3.27 33.59 -13.33
CA GLU A 1131 -3.84 33.29 -12.02
C GLU A 1131 -3.01 32.17 -11.39
N ARG A 1132 -2.64 32.35 -10.12
CA ARG A 1132 -1.82 31.41 -9.37
C ARG A 1132 -2.53 31.02 -8.09
N LEU A 1133 -2.74 29.72 -7.88
CA LEU A 1133 -3.26 29.17 -6.64
C LEU A 1133 -2.13 28.46 -5.90
N VAL A 1134 -1.79 28.96 -4.72
CA VAL A 1134 -0.82 28.34 -3.80
C VAL A 1134 -1.59 27.58 -2.73
N LEU A 1135 -1.26 26.30 -2.57
CA LEU A 1135 -1.86 25.39 -1.61
C LEU A 1135 -0.80 25.04 -0.56
N LEU A 1136 -1.02 25.46 0.68
CA LEU A 1136 -0.11 25.23 1.79
C LEU A 1136 -0.76 24.28 2.80
N PHE A 1137 -0.28 23.05 2.85
CA PHE A 1137 -0.84 21.99 3.68
C PHE A 1137 -0.11 21.90 5.02
N ASN A 1138 -0.87 21.89 6.12
CA ASN A 1138 -0.35 21.63 7.44
C ASN A 1138 -0.93 20.31 7.98
N GLU A 1139 -0.12 19.26 7.97
CA GLU A 1139 -0.50 17.94 8.45
C GLU A 1139 -0.21 17.74 9.96
N SER A 1140 0.24 18.79 10.66
CA SER A 1140 0.54 18.74 12.09
C SER A 1140 -0.67 19.06 12.98
N GLU A 1141 -0.59 18.68 14.25
CA GLU A 1141 -1.61 18.93 15.28
C GLU A 1141 -1.74 20.40 15.69
N GLU A 1142 -0.74 21.22 15.36
CA GLU A 1142 -0.68 22.63 15.76
C GLU A 1142 -0.74 23.53 14.53
N ALA A 1143 -1.21 24.77 14.72
CA ALA A 1143 -1.12 25.78 13.67
C ALA A 1143 0.36 26.08 13.33
N LYS A 1144 0.63 26.41 12.07
CA LYS A 1144 1.98 26.65 11.57
C LYS A 1144 2.07 28.01 10.89
N THR A 1145 2.96 28.86 11.37
CA THR A 1145 3.36 30.09 10.66
C THR A 1145 4.44 29.78 9.63
N VAL A 1146 4.29 30.30 8.42
CA VAL A 1146 5.23 30.12 7.32
C VAL A 1146 5.52 31.44 6.62
N GLU A 1147 6.78 31.68 6.29
CA GLU A 1147 7.20 32.76 5.42
C GLU A 1147 7.34 32.24 3.99
N ILE A 1148 6.58 32.81 3.05
CA ILE A 1148 6.64 32.44 1.63
C ILE A 1148 7.10 33.61 0.78
N GLU A 1149 7.87 33.30 -0.26
CA GLU A 1149 8.24 34.19 -1.35
C GLU A 1149 7.67 33.64 -2.67
N ASN A 1150 6.77 34.38 -3.29
CA ASN A 1150 6.24 34.04 -4.60
C ASN A 1150 7.16 34.60 -5.70
N ILE A 1151 7.76 33.72 -6.47
CA ILE A 1151 8.76 34.06 -7.49
C ILE A 1151 8.07 34.54 -8.77
N ALA A 1152 8.75 35.45 -9.48
CA ALA A 1152 8.38 35.93 -10.80
C ALA A 1152 6.97 36.56 -10.84
N LEU A 1153 6.59 37.25 -9.76
CA LEU A 1153 5.35 38.01 -9.68
C LEU A 1153 5.60 39.50 -9.94
N PRO A 1154 4.93 40.10 -10.93
CA PRO A 1154 4.93 41.54 -11.12
C PRO A 1154 4.28 42.29 -9.94
N LYS A 1155 4.69 43.53 -9.67
CA LYS A 1155 4.19 44.36 -8.54
C LYS A 1155 2.67 44.65 -8.55
N LYS A 1156 1.96 44.35 -9.64
CA LYS A 1156 0.52 44.62 -9.83
C LYS A 1156 -0.42 43.49 -9.37
N TYR A 1157 0.12 42.43 -8.80
CA TYR A 1157 -0.65 41.28 -8.35
C TYR A 1157 -1.01 41.40 -6.88
N ILE A 1158 -2.26 41.03 -6.56
CA ILE A 1158 -2.77 40.94 -5.20
C ILE A 1158 -2.92 39.48 -4.80
N ALA A 1159 -2.81 39.19 -3.51
CA ALA A 1159 -3.06 37.87 -2.96
C ALA A 1159 -4.34 37.87 -2.12
N GLU A 1160 -5.15 36.84 -2.25
CA GLU A 1160 -6.39 36.64 -1.51
C GLU A 1160 -6.37 35.28 -0.83
N ILE A 1161 -6.54 35.28 0.49
CA ILE A 1161 -6.76 34.05 1.24
C ILE A 1161 -8.22 33.65 1.03
N TYR A 1162 -8.44 32.40 0.61
CA TYR A 1162 -9.78 31.85 0.39
C TYR A 1162 -10.69 32.05 1.62
N GLU A 1163 -10.18 31.70 2.80
CA GLU A 1163 -10.89 31.86 4.06
C GLU A 1163 -10.92 33.34 4.47
N GLY A 1164 -12.13 33.90 4.54
CA GLY A 1164 -12.36 35.31 4.91
C GLY A 1164 -12.19 36.32 3.76
N LYS A 1165 -11.78 35.89 2.55
CA LYS A 1165 -11.55 36.77 1.38
C LYS A 1165 -10.70 38.01 1.69
N LYS A 1166 -9.72 37.84 2.58
CA LYS A 1166 -8.86 38.94 3.02
C LYS A 1166 -7.82 39.21 1.93
N GLY A 1167 -7.91 40.39 1.31
CA GLY A 1167 -6.89 40.86 0.37
C GLY A 1167 -5.60 41.25 1.11
N LEU A 1168 -4.46 40.79 0.60
CA LEU A 1168 -3.12 41.15 1.05
C LEU A 1168 -2.50 42.07 0.00
N LYS A 1169 -1.98 43.22 0.45
CA LYS A 1169 -1.48 44.27 -0.44
C LYS A 1169 -0.17 43.92 -1.14
N ASP A 1170 0.67 43.08 -0.53
CA ASP A 1170 1.92 42.57 -1.12
C ASP A 1170 1.79 41.06 -1.37
N ALA A 1171 1.80 40.65 -2.63
CA ALA A 1171 1.73 39.24 -3.01
C ALA A 1171 3.12 38.56 -3.11
N ASN A 1172 4.22 39.32 -3.05
CA ASN A 1172 5.56 38.76 -3.27
C ASN A 1172 6.09 38.05 -2.04
N LYS A 1173 5.98 38.65 -0.85
CA LYS A 1173 6.45 38.06 0.41
C LYS A 1173 5.34 38.11 1.45
N LEU A 1174 5.04 36.97 2.05
CA LEU A 1174 3.90 36.81 2.94
C LEU A 1174 4.25 35.93 4.14
N SER A 1175 3.86 36.41 5.32
CA SER A 1175 3.79 35.62 6.55
C SER A 1175 2.36 35.11 6.72
N LEU A 1176 2.18 33.79 6.73
CA LEU A 1176 0.86 33.16 6.74
C LEU A 1176 0.76 32.13 7.86
N SER A 1177 -0.37 32.10 8.57
CA SER A 1177 -0.69 31.06 9.54
C SER A 1177 -1.60 30.02 8.90
N ILE A 1178 -1.15 28.76 8.87
CA ILE A 1178 -1.91 27.62 8.36
C ILE A 1178 -2.49 26.87 9.56
N PRO A 1179 -3.82 26.69 9.67
CA PRO A 1179 -4.44 25.94 10.76
C PRO A 1179 -3.92 24.49 10.85
N SER A 1180 -4.00 23.89 12.05
CA SER A 1180 -3.67 22.47 12.26
C SER A 1180 -4.54 21.57 11.37
N LYS A 1181 -3.95 20.55 10.76
CA LYS A 1181 -4.66 19.54 9.93
C LYS A 1181 -5.50 20.12 8.79
N ASP A 1182 -5.15 21.30 8.30
CA ASP A 1182 -5.88 22.01 7.26
C ASP A 1182 -4.95 22.51 6.13
N VAL A 1183 -5.55 23.14 5.12
CA VAL A 1183 -4.89 23.74 3.97
C VAL A 1183 -5.27 25.21 3.87
N LEU A 1184 -4.25 26.07 3.76
CA LEU A 1184 -4.42 27.45 3.37
C LEU A 1184 -4.35 27.56 1.85
N MET A 1185 -5.36 28.18 1.26
CA MET A 1185 -5.43 28.44 -0.18
C MET A 1185 -5.27 29.92 -0.46
N LEU A 1186 -4.19 30.28 -1.14
CA LEU A 1186 -3.86 31.65 -1.52
C LEU A 1186 -4.00 31.80 -3.04
N CYS A 1187 -4.97 32.60 -3.48
CA CYS A 1187 -5.14 32.94 -4.88
C CYS A 1187 -4.44 34.27 -5.18
N ILE A 1188 -3.56 34.27 -6.17
CA ILE A 1188 -2.81 35.44 -6.61
C ILE A 1188 -3.26 35.76 -8.03
N ARG A 1189 -3.69 37.01 -8.23
CA ARG A 1189 -4.22 37.52 -9.50
C ARG A 1189 -3.86 38.98 -9.69
N GLU A 1190 -3.81 39.40 -10.94
CA GLU A 1190 -3.66 40.81 -11.28
C GLU A 1190 -4.87 41.60 -10.75
N LYS A 1191 -4.62 42.79 -10.20
CA LYS A 1191 -5.65 43.69 -9.67
C LYS A 1191 -6.74 44.02 -10.70
#